data_AF-A0A954H0Z4-F1
#
_entry.id   AF-A0A954H0Z4-F1
#
_cell.length_a   1.000
_cell.length_b   1.000
_cell.length_c   1.000
_cell.angle_alpha   90.00
_cell.angle_beta   90.00
_cell.angle_gamma   90.00
#
_symmetry.space_group_name_H-M   'P 1'
#
loop_
_entity.id
_entity.type
_entity.pdbx_description
1 polymer ?
#
loop_
_entity_poly.entity_id
_entity_poly.type
_entity_poly.pdbx_seq_one_letter_code
_entity_poly.pdbx_strand_id
1 'polypeptide(L)'
;MPPEQPDAGTISDDVGRTVSTAAKESASPQKKPARRKLTPMEEARETMEAVAIAFVLAFLFKTFQAEMYVIPTGSMAPTLYGRHKEVACESCQYAYAVGASQEIDQDSGVVVARVDKSECPNCHYVNDILDAPVFNGDRILVNKQCASFDRFDVVVFKNPEEAHVNYIKRLVGLPNETVRIRQGNLYARKLDSDPWRILRKDDPFRQKDIQLVVYDDNHPSPVLLEAGGGERWIPAAARDRSTIDVHSEDADVSLAVWQETDNAWSCDRSHRTYSIDAEDEELHWLRYRNLIPTDRDWVQIRDDGRLDRPLEPSLVLDFCGFNSFTMAHRSYDDGLFWVGDLTINATLQIEEIRPGAQIMLELIEGQRWYRCRISPETGNAELFVINRVVDEEADNPELKATAVTSIDGSGTYEVVFANVDDRLCLWVNGDLVDFGDDAAFNIVEPGEATLDDLTPVGIAASGIKAQVSDLLIQRDIYYRNDTIAFQESNGTTPRPGTWAEGRNVVGEVPPDEMFNLMSAVRNPRVYASLYDELVSRQIADYGSLSDYHLGDGEYLMFGDNSPASKDSRLFDYFSRPMNGHYAHRYAVQEQDLIGEALFIFWPHGIPFLNGGEGFTLTKHTVQTRDGLARSDYPMYRFPFYPNFSRMKKIR
;
A
#
# COMPACT_ATOMS: atom_id res chain seq x y z
N MET A 1 23.45 -48.13 47.51
CA MET A 1 24.47 -49.07 46.97
C MET A 1 25.28 -48.33 45.91
N PRO A 2 26.55 -48.67 45.70
CA PRO A 2 27.52 -47.83 44.99
C PRO A 2 27.63 -48.17 43.48
N PRO A 3 28.34 -47.34 42.69
CA PRO A 3 28.88 -47.70 41.38
C PRO A 3 30.20 -48.49 41.52
N GLU A 4 30.76 -49.04 40.43
CA GLU A 4 32.19 -49.39 40.40
C GLU A 4 32.82 -49.41 38.97
N GLN A 5 33.78 -48.50 38.78
CA GLN A 5 35.03 -48.64 37.98
C GLN A 5 35.95 -49.71 38.64
N PRO A 6 37.23 -50.04 38.25
CA PRO A 6 38.25 -49.25 37.53
C PRO A 6 39.18 -50.14 36.61
N ASP A 7 40.47 -49.89 36.28
CA ASP A 7 41.39 -48.74 36.40
C ASP A 7 42.54 -48.78 35.33
N ALA A 8 43.32 -47.69 35.29
CA ALA A 8 44.78 -47.56 35.16
C ALA A 8 45.69 -48.57 34.40
N GLY A 9 46.62 -47.97 33.64
CA GLY A 9 48.06 -48.25 33.76
C GLY A 9 48.72 -48.96 32.55
N THR A 10 50.00 -48.79 32.24
CA THR A 10 51.10 -48.01 32.87
C THR A 10 52.20 -47.75 31.84
N ILE A 11 53.02 -46.72 32.03
CA ILE A 11 54.25 -46.46 31.24
C ILE A 11 55.42 -47.30 31.77
N SER A 12 56.19 -47.98 30.91
CA SER A 12 57.67 -48.11 31.04
C SER A 12 58.30 -48.87 29.87
N ASP A 13 59.42 -48.34 29.35
CA ASP A 13 60.32 -48.97 28.37
C ASP A 13 61.04 -50.22 28.91
N ASP A 14 61.53 -51.10 28.02
CA ASP A 14 62.95 -51.51 28.08
C ASP A 14 63.51 -52.02 26.72
N VAL A 15 64.82 -52.21 26.67
CA VAL A 15 65.75 -52.08 25.54
C VAL A 15 66.28 -53.43 25.00
N GLY A 16 66.63 -53.49 23.70
CA GLY A 16 67.59 -54.46 23.14
C GLY A 16 67.33 -54.88 21.68
N ARG A 17 67.87 -54.19 20.64
CA ARG A 17 69.18 -54.42 19.97
C ARG A 17 69.46 -55.90 19.60
N THR A 18 69.85 -56.29 18.38
CA THR A 18 70.41 -55.58 17.18
C THR A 18 70.06 -56.34 15.89
N VAL A 19 69.52 -55.71 14.85
CA VAL A 19 70.20 -55.15 13.64
C VAL A 19 70.82 -56.17 12.66
N SER A 20 70.26 -56.21 11.45
CA SER A 20 70.97 -56.41 10.17
C SER A 20 70.30 -55.54 9.09
N THR A 21 71.04 -55.12 8.06
CA THR A 21 70.82 -53.86 7.34
C THR A 21 70.32 -53.98 5.90
N ALA A 22 69.31 -53.20 5.53
CA ALA A 22 69.07 -52.70 4.17
C ALA A 22 68.28 -51.36 4.22
N ALA A 23 68.48 -50.46 3.25
CA ALA A 23 68.07 -49.06 3.35
C ALA A 23 66.56 -48.81 3.12
N LYS A 24 66.02 -47.78 3.80
CA LYS A 24 64.73 -47.18 3.45
C LYS A 24 64.90 -46.29 2.21
N GLU A 25 64.21 -46.63 1.12
CA GLU A 25 63.89 -45.64 0.08
C GLU A 25 62.73 -44.76 0.56
N SER A 26 62.87 -43.44 0.36
CA SER A 26 61.82 -42.47 0.68
C SER A 26 60.80 -42.40 -0.45
N ALA A 27 59.61 -42.96 -0.21
CA ALA A 27 58.47 -42.80 -1.11
C ALA A 27 58.16 -41.30 -1.32
N SER A 28 58.29 -40.84 -2.57
CA SER A 28 58.12 -39.44 -2.93
C SER A 28 56.64 -39.06 -3.04
N PRO A 29 56.24 -37.84 -2.66
CA PRO A 29 54.86 -37.40 -2.84
C PRO A 29 54.51 -37.32 -4.34
N GLN A 30 53.46 -38.01 -4.77
CA GLN A 30 52.94 -37.90 -6.14
C GLN A 30 52.46 -36.47 -6.38
N LYS A 31 53.21 -35.72 -7.20
CA LYS A 31 52.82 -34.39 -7.64
C LYS A 31 51.52 -34.50 -8.45
N LYS A 32 50.48 -33.75 -8.04
CA LYS A 32 49.35 -33.44 -8.94
C LYS A 32 49.92 -32.91 -10.27
N PRO A 33 49.38 -33.30 -11.43
CA PRO A 33 49.86 -32.82 -12.72
C PRO A 33 49.79 -31.29 -12.72
N ALA A 34 50.93 -30.64 -12.98
CA ALA A 34 50.99 -29.19 -12.99
C ALA A 34 50.09 -28.67 -14.11
N ARG A 35 49.09 -27.84 -13.76
CA ARG A 35 48.32 -27.07 -14.76
C ARG A 35 49.32 -26.38 -15.69
N ARG A 36 49.20 -26.61 -17.00
CA ARG A 36 50.03 -25.93 -18.00
C ARG A 36 49.90 -24.44 -17.76
N LYS A 37 51.01 -23.75 -17.48
CA LYS A 37 50.99 -22.29 -17.45
C LYS A 37 50.65 -21.82 -18.85
N LEU A 38 49.51 -21.16 -18.99
CA LEU A 38 49.10 -20.50 -20.21
C LEU A 38 50.11 -19.38 -20.50
N THR A 39 50.36 -19.12 -21.77
CA THR A 39 51.09 -17.91 -22.17
C THR A 39 50.18 -16.69 -21.97
N PRO A 40 50.72 -15.48 -21.75
CA PRO A 40 49.89 -14.28 -21.57
C PRO A 40 48.91 -14.02 -22.73
N MET A 41 49.23 -14.50 -23.94
CA MET A 41 48.36 -14.42 -25.11
C MET A 41 47.23 -15.45 -25.09
N GLU A 42 47.45 -16.63 -24.51
CA GLU A 42 46.40 -17.62 -24.26
C GLU A 42 45.49 -17.17 -23.11
N GLU A 43 46.03 -16.62 -22.01
CA GLU A 43 45.22 -16.06 -20.91
C GLU A 43 44.35 -14.89 -21.39
N ALA A 44 44.91 -13.98 -22.21
CA ALA A 44 44.15 -12.90 -22.83
C ALA A 44 43.07 -13.44 -23.79
N ARG A 45 43.37 -14.50 -24.55
CA ARG A 45 42.40 -15.14 -25.44
C ARG A 45 41.25 -15.80 -24.67
N GLU A 46 41.55 -16.60 -23.65
CA GLU A 46 40.52 -17.22 -22.78
C GLU A 46 39.65 -16.16 -22.10
N THR A 47 40.26 -15.04 -21.67
CA THR A 47 39.51 -13.91 -21.11
C THR A 47 38.59 -13.25 -22.14
N MET A 48 39.07 -13.01 -23.37
CA MET A 48 38.24 -12.46 -24.46
C MET A 48 37.13 -13.42 -24.89
N GLU A 49 37.40 -14.72 -24.98
CA GLU A 49 36.38 -15.73 -25.30
C GLU A 49 35.32 -15.80 -24.19
N ALA A 50 35.72 -15.80 -22.91
CA ALA A 50 34.79 -15.77 -21.78
C ALA A 50 33.94 -14.49 -21.77
N VAL A 51 34.54 -13.31 -22.01
CA VAL A 51 33.81 -12.04 -22.12
C VAL A 51 32.85 -12.05 -23.31
N ALA A 52 33.26 -12.53 -24.48
CA ALA A 52 32.40 -12.63 -25.65
C ALA A 52 31.22 -13.59 -25.43
N ILE A 53 31.46 -14.75 -24.81
CA ILE A 53 30.40 -15.70 -24.42
C ILE A 53 29.45 -15.04 -23.41
N ALA A 54 29.97 -14.33 -22.40
CA ALA A 54 29.15 -13.62 -21.43
C ALA A 54 28.28 -12.53 -22.09
N PHE A 55 28.81 -11.75 -23.04
CA PHE A 55 28.03 -10.78 -23.81
C PHE A 55 26.95 -11.44 -24.68
N VAL A 56 27.25 -12.55 -25.36
CA VAL A 56 26.27 -13.29 -26.16
C VAL A 56 25.17 -13.88 -25.28
N LEU A 57 25.52 -14.51 -24.15
CA LEU A 57 24.54 -15.04 -23.20
C LEU A 57 23.69 -13.93 -22.57
N ALA A 58 24.29 -12.81 -22.16
CA ALA A 58 23.56 -11.66 -21.63
C ALA A 58 22.61 -11.04 -22.67
N PHE A 59 23.02 -10.99 -23.94
CA PHE A 59 22.15 -10.55 -25.03
C PHE A 59 20.99 -11.51 -25.26
N LEU A 60 21.24 -12.82 -25.38
CA LEU A 60 20.20 -13.83 -25.53
C LEU A 60 19.21 -13.84 -24.36
N PHE A 61 19.72 -13.76 -23.12
CA PHE A 61 18.92 -13.62 -21.91
C PHE A 61 18.04 -12.36 -21.96
N LYS A 62 18.61 -11.21 -22.33
CA LYS A 62 17.87 -9.94 -22.48
C LYS A 62 16.78 -10.02 -23.56
N THR A 63 17.09 -10.64 -24.69
CA THR A 63 16.16 -10.74 -25.82
C THR A 63 14.99 -11.66 -25.50
N PHE A 64 15.26 -12.85 -24.95
CA PHE A 64 14.28 -13.95 -24.91
C PHE A 64 13.74 -14.32 -23.52
N GLN A 65 14.41 -13.94 -22.43
CA GLN A 65 14.05 -14.42 -21.09
C GLN A 65 13.62 -13.30 -20.15
N ALA A 66 14.41 -12.23 -19.99
CA ALA A 66 14.04 -11.13 -19.12
C ALA A 66 14.51 -9.76 -19.61
N GLU A 67 13.73 -8.71 -19.38
CA GLU A 67 14.13 -7.32 -19.70
C GLU A 67 14.07 -6.41 -18.47
N MET A 68 14.94 -5.41 -18.46
CA MET A 68 15.05 -4.43 -17.37
C MET A 68 14.44 -3.11 -17.82
N TYR A 69 13.44 -2.63 -17.08
CA TYR A 69 12.80 -1.33 -17.32
C TYR A 69 13.08 -0.37 -16.16
N VAL A 70 13.18 0.92 -16.48
CA VAL A 70 13.13 2.01 -15.50
C VAL A 70 11.70 2.51 -15.47
N ILE A 71 11.12 2.74 -14.28
CA ILE A 71 9.77 3.28 -14.15
C ILE A 71 9.84 4.82 -14.27
N PRO A 72 9.22 5.44 -15.28
CA PRO A 72 9.26 6.89 -15.44
C PRO A 72 8.24 7.60 -14.53
N THR A 73 7.04 7.04 -14.40
CA THR A 73 5.87 7.68 -13.79
C THR A 73 5.38 6.93 -12.55
N GLY A 74 4.93 7.66 -11.53
CA GLY A 74 4.39 7.10 -10.29
C GLY A 74 2.99 6.48 -10.39
N SER A 75 2.58 5.96 -11.56
CA SER A 75 1.21 5.45 -11.75
C SER A 75 0.91 4.13 -11.02
N MET A 76 1.95 3.46 -10.52
CA MET A 76 1.92 2.26 -9.70
C MET A 76 2.40 2.54 -8.26
N ALA A 77 2.41 3.80 -7.84
CA ALA A 77 2.84 4.19 -6.50
C ALA A 77 1.73 3.92 -5.46
N PRO A 78 2.10 3.59 -4.19
CA PRO A 78 3.46 3.53 -3.66
C PRO A 78 4.19 2.20 -3.89
N THR A 79 3.52 1.17 -4.44
CA THR A 79 4.11 -0.15 -4.70
C THR A 79 5.41 -0.04 -5.50
N LEU A 80 5.36 0.71 -6.60
CA LEU A 80 6.47 0.96 -7.51
C LEU A 80 6.64 2.47 -7.73
N TYR A 81 7.83 3.00 -7.44
CA TYR A 81 8.09 4.43 -7.58
C TYR A 81 8.55 4.77 -9.00
N GLY A 82 7.87 5.72 -9.64
CA GLY A 82 8.39 6.48 -10.78
C GLY A 82 9.39 7.54 -10.32
N ARG A 83 9.59 8.61 -11.09
CA ARG A 83 10.36 9.77 -10.60
C ARG A 83 9.67 10.39 -9.37
N HIS A 84 10.39 10.52 -8.26
CA HIS A 84 9.86 10.90 -6.94
C HIS A 84 10.86 11.69 -6.10
N LYS A 85 10.34 12.40 -5.10
CA LYS A 85 11.08 12.95 -3.95
C LYS A 85 10.90 12.02 -2.75
N GLU A 86 11.93 11.85 -1.94
CA GLU A 86 11.80 11.27 -0.59
C GLU A 86 11.94 12.40 0.43
N VAL A 87 11.01 12.46 1.38
CA VAL A 87 10.85 13.59 2.31
C VAL A 87 10.46 13.09 3.70
N ALA A 88 11.01 13.73 4.73
CA ALA A 88 10.56 13.57 6.11
C ALA A 88 9.65 14.75 6.45
N CYS A 89 8.50 14.49 7.07
CA CYS A 89 7.58 15.55 7.44
C CYS A 89 8.19 16.48 8.48
N GLU A 90 8.19 17.79 8.22
CA GLU A 90 8.70 18.82 9.13
C GLU A 90 8.02 18.75 10.51
N SER A 91 6.74 18.39 10.53
CA SER A 91 5.93 18.28 11.74
C SER A 91 6.13 16.97 12.51
N CYS A 92 5.87 15.81 11.89
CA CYS A 92 5.87 14.51 12.60
C CYS A 92 7.07 13.59 12.31
N GLN A 93 8.01 14.04 11.47
CA GLN A 93 9.19 13.29 11.03
C GLN A 93 8.90 11.96 10.29
N TYR A 94 7.63 11.66 9.99
CA TYR A 94 7.25 10.51 9.17
C TYR A 94 7.89 10.62 7.78
N ALA A 95 8.56 9.55 7.33
CA ALA A 95 9.24 9.50 6.04
C ALA A 95 8.29 8.97 4.94
N TYR A 96 8.17 9.71 3.84
CA TYR A 96 7.29 9.37 2.73
C TYR A 96 7.89 9.78 1.37
N ALA A 97 7.31 9.24 0.30
CA ALA A 97 7.69 9.56 -1.08
C ALA A 97 6.57 10.32 -1.79
N VAL A 98 6.95 11.27 -2.65
CA VAL A 98 6.04 12.17 -3.39
C VAL A 98 6.37 12.10 -4.88
N GLY A 99 5.34 12.06 -5.73
CA GLY A 99 5.48 12.09 -7.17
C GLY A 99 6.19 13.35 -7.67
N ALA A 100 7.23 13.16 -8.48
CA ALA A 100 7.98 14.22 -9.16
C ALA A 100 8.09 13.96 -10.68
N SER A 101 7.23 13.08 -11.20
CA SER A 101 7.21 12.65 -12.60
C SER A 101 6.68 13.73 -13.55
N GLN A 102 5.83 14.60 -13.02
CA GLN A 102 5.19 15.74 -13.67
C GLN A 102 6.14 16.94 -13.80
N GLU A 103 7.27 16.96 -13.06
CA GLU A 103 8.22 18.07 -13.10
C GLU A 103 8.96 18.17 -14.45
N ILE A 104 8.95 17.10 -15.24
CA ILE A 104 9.70 16.95 -16.47
C ILE A 104 8.79 16.45 -17.59
N ASP A 105 8.85 17.11 -18.74
CA ASP A 105 8.32 16.60 -20.00
C ASP A 105 9.11 15.35 -20.44
N GLN A 106 8.46 14.19 -20.47
CA GLN A 106 9.14 12.90 -20.60
C GLN A 106 9.81 12.70 -21.97
N ASP A 107 9.33 13.37 -23.01
CA ASP A 107 9.86 13.26 -24.38
C ASP A 107 11.08 14.16 -24.62
N SER A 108 11.01 15.41 -24.14
CA SER A 108 12.08 16.40 -24.34
C SER A 108 13.10 16.47 -23.19
N GLY A 109 12.76 15.92 -22.02
CA GLY A 109 13.58 15.98 -20.80
C GLY A 109 13.66 17.38 -20.16
N VAL A 110 12.79 18.31 -20.59
CA VAL A 110 12.73 19.70 -20.16
C VAL A 110 11.93 19.82 -18.86
N VAL A 111 12.42 20.61 -17.90
CA VAL A 111 11.69 20.95 -16.66
C VAL A 111 10.50 21.84 -17.00
N VAL A 112 9.30 21.42 -16.62
CA VAL A 112 8.04 22.15 -16.83
C VAL A 112 7.74 23.07 -15.65
N ALA A 113 7.66 22.50 -14.46
CA ALA A 113 7.51 23.17 -13.17
C ALA A 113 8.09 22.25 -12.09
N ARG A 114 8.50 22.79 -10.94
CA ARG A 114 8.87 21.97 -9.77
C ARG A 114 7.66 21.83 -8.85
N VAL A 115 7.51 20.65 -8.25
CA VAL A 115 6.61 20.40 -7.12
C VAL A 115 7.19 21.14 -5.92
N ASP A 116 6.43 22.07 -5.35
CA ASP A 116 6.88 22.94 -4.27
C ASP A 116 6.38 22.49 -2.89
N LYS A 117 5.19 21.88 -2.81
CA LYS A 117 4.62 21.40 -1.54
C LYS A 117 4.07 20.00 -1.62
N SER A 118 4.03 19.31 -0.48
CA SER A 118 3.32 18.03 -0.33
C SER A 118 2.76 17.86 1.07
N GLU A 119 1.68 17.12 1.15
CA GLU A 119 0.98 16.81 2.39
C GLU A 119 1.47 15.48 2.97
N CYS A 120 1.76 15.45 4.26
CA CYS A 120 2.22 14.25 4.93
C CYS A 120 1.08 13.22 5.07
N PRO A 121 1.23 11.96 4.62
CA PRO A 121 0.19 10.94 4.73
C PRO A 121 -0.13 10.49 6.16
N ASN A 122 0.64 10.93 7.16
CA ASN A 122 0.36 10.60 8.56
C ASN A 122 -0.44 11.69 9.28
N CYS A 123 0.09 12.92 9.26
CA CYS A 123 -0.47 14.04 10.02
C CYS A 123 -1.14 15.12 9.18
N HIS A 124 -1.11 15.03 7.84
CA HIS A 124 -1.63 16.02 6.91
C HIS A 124 -0.96 17.40 6.97
N TYR A 125 0.22 17.53 7.58
CA TYR A 125 1.01 18.77 7.51
C TYR A 125 1.52 19.02 6.08
N VAL A 126 1.41 20.27 5.62
CA VAL A 126 1.87 20.70 4.29
C VAL A 126 3.32 21.17 4.38
N ASN A 127 4.24 20.38 3.83
CA ASN A 127 5.69 20.57 3.88
C ASN A 127 6.20 21.36 2.66
N ASP A 128 7.25 22.16 2.81
CA ASP A 128 7.98 22.74 1.67
C ASP A 128 9.01 21.71 1.17
N ILE A 129 8.80 21.26 -0.07
CA ILE A 129 9.61 20.20 -0.69
C ILE A 129 10.23 20.66 -2.00
N LEU A 130 10.26 21.97 -2.27
CA LEU A 130 10.76 22.52 -3.53
C LEU A 130 12.17 22.01 -3.81
N ASP A 131 13.07 22.14 -2.83
CA ASP A 131 14.48 21.76 -2.89
C ASP A 131 14.79 20.34 -2.40
N ALA A 132 13.78 19.53 -2.09
CA ALA A 132 13.97 18.13 -1.72
C ALA A 132 14.66 17.33 -2.85
N PRO A 133 15.53 16.35 -2.52
CA PRO A 133 16.27 15.56 -3.51
C PRO A 133 15.30 14.72 -4.35
N VAL A 134 15.56 14.67 -5.67
CA VAL A 134 14.72 13.93 -6.61
C VAL A 134 15.45 12.71 -7.17
N PHE A 135 14.75 11.59 -7.12
CA PHE A 135 15.21 10.28 -7.51
C PHE A 135 14.55 9.85 -8.82
N ASN A 136 15.31 9.14 -9.64
CA ASN A 136 14.75 8.41 -10.77
C ASN A 136 13.95 7.21 -10.24
N GLY A 137 12.96 6.73 -10.98
CA GLY A 137 12.16 5.59 -10.52
C GLY A 137 12.91 4.28 -10.40
N ASP A 138 12.23 3.31 -9.79
CA ASP A 138 12.72 1.95 -9.60
C ASP A 138 13.09 1.28 -10.92
N ARG A 139 13.98 0.29 -10.85
CA ARG A 139 14.27 -0.59 -11.98
C ARG A 139 13.75 -1.98 -11.71
N ILE A 140 12.89 -2.44 -12.60
CA ILE A 140 12.21 -3.73 -12.50
C ILE A 140 12.80 -4.73 -13.49
N LEU A 141 12.82 -5.99 -13.09
CA LEU A 141 13.14 -7.13 -13.96
C LEU A 141 11.84 -7.80 -14.37
N VAL A 142 11.61 -7.90 -15.67
CA VAL A 142 10.39 -8.43 -16.28
C VAL A 142 10.67 -9.78 -16.91
N ASN A 143 9.86 -10.79 -16.56
CA ASN A 143 9.88 -12.11 -17.18
C ASN A 143 9.09 -12.09 -18.49
N LYS A 144 9.74 -12.45 -19.60
CA LYS A 144 9.11 -12.57 -20.93
C LYS A 144 8.57 -13.97 -21.23
N GLN A 145 8.82 -14.93 -20.34
CA GLN A 145 8.45 -16.35 -20.50
C GLN A 145 7.31 -16.73 -19.55
N CYS A 146 6.33 -15.84 -19.40
CA CYS A 146 5.08 -16.12 -18.70
C CYS A 146 4.20 -17.00 -19.61
N ALA A 147 3.69 -18.12 -19.10
CA ALA A 147 2.78 -19.01 -19.82
C ALA A 147 1.31 -18.57 -19.71
N SER A 148 1.00 -17.83 -18.65
CA SER A 148 -0.26 -17.14 -18.36
C SER A 148 0.08 -15.90 -17.52
N PHE A 149 -0.89 -15.02 -17.36
CA PHE A 149 -0.85 -13.92 -16.38
C PHE A 149 -2.00 -14.13 -15.41
N ASP A 150 -1.72 -14.01 -14.11
CA ASP A 150 -2.72 -14.17 -13.07
C ASP A 150 -3.29 -12.79 -12.67
N ARG A 151 -4.46 -12.79 -12.04
CA ARG A 151 -5.09 -11.54 -11.62
C ARG A 151 -4.25 -10.87 -10.54
N PHE A 152 -4.16 -9.56 -10.61
CA PHE A 152 -3.35 -8.68 -9.78
C PHE A 152 -1.82 -8.76 -9.99
N ASP A 153 -1.35 -9.47 -11.01
CA ASP A 153 0.05 -9.39 -11.45
C ASP A 153 0.38 -7.98 -11.97
N VAL A 154 1.63 -7.54 -11.76
CA VAL A 154 2.13 -6.31 -12.38
C VAL A 154 2.68 -6.65 -13.75
N VAL A 155 2.00 -6.20 -14.80
CA VAL A 155 2.29 -6.55 -16.20
C VAL A 155 2.85 -5.34 -16.95
N VAL A 156 3.86 -5.61 -17.77
CA VAL A 156 4.40 -4.66 -18.74
C VAL A 156 3.83 -4.96 -20.11
N PHE A 157 3.32 -3.94 -20.78
CA PHE A 157 2.66 -4.04 -22.09
C PHE A 157 2.93 -2.78 -22.92
N LYS A 158 2.76 -2.87 -24.24
CA LYS A 158 2.83 -1.70 -25.12
C LYS A 158 1.58 -0.85 -24.92
N ASN A 159 1.72 0.48 -24.81
CA ASN A 159 0.56 1.36 -24.71
C ASN A 159 -0.37 1.14 -25.93
N PRO A 160 -1.66 0.77 -25.73
CA PRO A 160 -2.69 0.68 -26.77
C PRO A 160 -2.77 1.88 -27.71
N GLU A 161 -2.42 3.07 -27.21
CA GLU A 161 -2.43 4.34 -27.93
C GLU A 161 -1.13 4.58 -28.71
N GLU A 162 0.01 4.20 -28.12
CA GLU A 162 1.34 4.55 -28.58
C GLU A 162 2.29 3.35 -28.41
N ALA A 163 2.24 2.38 -29.34
CA ALA A 163 2.92 1.09 -29.21
C ALA A 163 4.47 1.11 -29.14
N HIS A 164 5.09 2.29 -29.13
CA HIS A 164 6.52 2.52 -28.87
C HIS A 164 6.83 2.87 -27.41
N VAL A 165 5.80 3.21 -26.62
CA VAL A 165 5.83 3.45 -25.17
C VAL A 165 5.34 2.18 -24.48
N ASN A 166 6.02 1.74 -23.42
CA ASN A 166 5.57 0.61 -22.60
C ASN A 166 4.98 1.13 -21.30
N TYR A 167 3.82 0.61 -20.93
CA TYR A 167 3.15 0.87 -19.65
C TYR A 167 3.35 -0.31 -18.70
N ILE A 168 3.28 -0.01 -17.41
CA ILE A 168 3.42 -0.95 -16.29
C ILE A 168 2.19 -0.73 -15.43
N LYS A 169 1.33 -1.74 -15.30
CA LYS A 169 0.04 -1.68 -14.60
C LYS A 169 -0.24 -2.99 -13.87
N ARG A 170 -1.22 -2.98 -12.98
CA ARG A 170 -1.80 -4.19 -12.40
C ARG A 170 -2.86 -4.76 -13.33
N LEU A 171 -2.77 -6.06 -13.63
CA LEU A 171 -3.80 -6.78 -14.36
C LEU A 171 -5.01 -6.96 -13.44
N VAL A 172 -6.10 -6.27 -13.76
CA VAL A 172 -7.34 -6.31 -12.98
C VAL A 172 -8.41 -7.18 -13.63
N GLY A 173 -8.48 -7.23 -14.96
CA GLY A 173 -9.48 -7.99 -15.72
C GLY A 173 -8.87 -9.02 -16.67
N LEU A 174 -9.49 -10.19 -16.74
CA LEU A 174 -9.12 -11.35 -17.55
C LEU A 174 -10.07 -11.55 -18.76
N PRO A 175 -9.67 -12.29 -19.80
CA PRO A 175 -10.51 -12.52 -20.98
C PRO A 175 -11.86 -13.18 -20.67
N ASN A 176 -12.88 -12.80 -21.45
CA ASN A 176 -14.24 -13.34 -21.38
C ASN A 176 -14.96 -13.11 -20.03
N GLU A 177 -14.80 -11.93 -19.43
CA GLU A 177 -15.57 -11.49 -18.25
C GLU A 177 -16.00 -10.03 -18.36
N THR A 178 -16.93 -9.59 -17.52
CA THR A 178 -17.25 -8.17 -17.32
C THR A 178 -16.74 -7.75 -15.95
N VAL A 179 -15.93 -6.69 -15.90
CA VAL A 179 -15.44 -6.07 -14.65
C VAL A 179 -16.23 -4.78 -14.36
N ARG A 180 -16.48 -4.48 -13.09
CA ARG A 180 -17.15 -3.28 -12.60
C ARG A 180 -16.40 -2.74 -11.37
N ILE A 181 -16.40 -1.42 -11.22
CA ILE A 181 -15.90 -0.72 -10.03
C ILE A 181 -17.11 -0.23 -9.19
N ARG A 182 -17.08 -0.44 -7.87
CA ARG A 182 -18.06 0.10 -6.91
C ARG A 182 -17.40 0.38 -5.56
N GLN A 183 -17.50 1.63 -5.08
CA GLN A 183 -16.91 2.06 -3.80
C GLN A 183 -15.44 1.62 -3.65
N GLY A 184 -14.60 1.85 -4.66
CA GLY A 184 -13.20 1.43 -4.66
C GLY A 184 -12.98 -0.06 -4.95
N ASN A 185 -13.95 -0.91 -4.62
CA ASN A 185 -13.91 -2.35 -4.79
C ASN A 185 -14.17 -2.80 -6.24
N LEU A 186 -13.56 -3.92 -6.60
CA LEU A 186 -13.57 -4.49 -7.95
C LEU A 186 -14.46 -5.74 -7.99
N TYR A 187 -15.35 -5.82 -8.98
CA TYR A 187 -16.29 -6.93 -9.13
C TYR A 187 -16.21 -7.51 -10.55
N ALA A 188 -16.38 -8.82 -10.70
CA ALA A 188 -16.52 -9.45 -12.01
C ALA A 188 -17.65 -10.48 -12.09
N ARG A 189 -18.07 -10.75 -13.32
CA ARG A 189 -18.98 -11.84 -13.71
C ARG A 189 -18.63 -12.34 -15.12
N LYS A 190 -18.88 -13.60 -15.45
CA LYS A 190 -18.59 -14.14 -16.79
C LYS A 190 -19.77 -14.02 -17.74
N LEU A 191 -20.96 -14.34 -17.25
CA LEU A 191 -22.23 -14.18 -17.95
C LEU A 191 -23.08 -13.10 -17.27
N ASP A 192 -23.98 -12.44 -18.01
CA ASP A 192 -24.91 -11.46 -17.45
C ASP A 192 -25.89 -12.06 -16.42
N SER A 193 -26.08 -13.39 -16.47
CA SER A 193 -26.85 -14.18 -15.51
C SER A 193 -26.09 -14.54 -14.23
N ASP A 194 -24.76 -14.39 -14.22
CA ASP A 194 -23.96 -14.71 -13.05
C ASP A 194 -24.04 -13.57 -12.02
N PRO A 195 -24.04 -13.88 -10.72
CA PRO A 195 -23.91 -12.85 -9.69
C PRO A 195 -22.54 -12.18 -9.81
N TRP A 196 -22.50 -10.88 -9.50
CA TRP A 196 -21.24 -10.18 -9.28
C TRP A 196 -20.46 -10.84 -8.14
N ARG A 197 -19.15 -10.94 -8.30
CA ARG A 197 -18.23 -11.44 -7.29
C ARG A 197 -17.10 -10.44 -7.14
N ILE A 198 -16.78 -10.08 -5.89
CA ILE A 198 -15.61 -9.24 -5.60
C ILE A 198 -14.32 -9.96 -6.04
N LEU A 199 -13.39 -9.18 -6.59
CA LEU A 199 -12.09 -9.62 -7.07
C LEU A 199 -11.06 -9.40 -5.95
N ARG A 200 -10.75 -10.45 -5.20
CA ARG A 200 -9.78 -10.41 -4.11
C ARG A 200 -8.36 -10.61 -4.61
N LYS A 201 -7.37 -9.97 -3.97
CA LYS A 201 -5.96 -10.33 -4.19
C LYS A 201 -5.71 -11.71 -3.57
N ASP A 202 -5.67 -12.78 -4.37
CA ASP A 202 -5.65 -14.17 -3.87
C ASP A 202 -4.60 -14.41 -2.77
N ASP A 203 -3.36 -13.96 -2.97
CA ASP A 203 -2.30 -13.93 -1.94
C ASP A 203 -2.57 -12.84 -0.87
N PRO A 204 -2.83 -13.18 0.41
CA PRO A 204 -3.01 -12.19 1.48
C PRO A 204 -1.76 -11.33 1.72
N PHE A 205 -0.56 -11.82 1.39
CA PHE A 205 0.66 -11.02 1.50
C PHE A 205 0.78 -9.99 0.36
N ARG A 206 0.23 -10.27 -0.83
CA ARG A 206 0.07 -9.27 -1.91
C ARG A 206 -0.85 -8.15 -1.46
N GLN A 207 -1.96 -8.49 -0.80
CA GLN A 207 -2.88 -7.52 -0.19
C GLN A 207 -2.16 -6.64 0.85
N LYS A 208 -1.48 -7.25 1.85
CA LYS A 208 -0.73 -6.51 2.89
C LYS A 208 0.36 -5.58 2.31
N ASP A 209 1.05 -6.00 1.25
CA ASP A 209 2.19 -5.27 0.66
C ASP A 209 1.84 -3.98 -0.11
N ILE A 210 0.58 -3.77 -0.48
CA ILE A 210 0.12 -2.65 -1.34
C ILE A 210 -0.78 -1.63 -0.61
N GLN A 211 -1.11 -1.89 0.66
CA GLN A 211 -1.93 -1.01 1.48
C GLN A 211 -1.28 0.35 1.74
N LEU A 212 -2.12 1.36 1.97
CA LEU A 212 -1.73 2.74 2.20
C LEU A 212 -1.92 3.13 3.66
N VAL A 213 -0.96 3.87 4.22
CA VAL A 213 -0.99 4.32 5.62
C VAL A 213 -2.09 5.37 5.82
N VAL A 214 -2.84 5.19 6.91
CA VAL A 214 -3.85 6.14 7.42
C VAL A 214 -3.31 6.85 8.65
N TYR A 215 -2.72 6.10 9.59
CA TYR A 215 -2.06 6.66 10.76
C TYR A 215 -1.02 5.72 11.38
N ASP A 216 0.15 6.25 11.66
CA ASP A 216 1.25 5.65 12.42
C ASP A 216 1.40 6.41 13.75
N ASP A 217 1.09 5.74 14.86
CA ASP A 217 1.13 6.31 16.21
C ASP A 217 2.55 6.56 16.73
N ASN A 218 3.59 5.97 16.11
CA ASN A 218 4.99 6.27 16.41
C ASN A 218 5.44 7.64 15.85
N HIS A 219 4.63 8.23 14.96
CA HIS A 219 4.89 9.53 14.33
C HIS A 219 3.77 10.55 14.59
N PRO A 220 3.39 10.86 15.85
CA PRO A 220 2.42 11.91 16.13
C PRO A 220 3.00 13.28 15.73
N SER A 221 2.14 14.23 15.36
CA SER A 221 2.57 15.61 15.10
C SER A 221 2.65 16.39 16.43
N PRO A 222 3.84 16.80 16.91
CA PRO A 222 3.95 17.60 18.13
C PRO A 222 3.30 18.98 17.92
N VAL A 223 3.48 19.57 16.74
CA VAL A 223 2.87 20.85 16.34
C VAL A 223 1.33 20.80 16.47
N LEU A 224 0.70 19.70 16.05
CA LEU A 224 -0.75 19.53 16.14
C LEU A 224 -1.21 19.26 17.58
N LEU A 225 -0.47 18.43 18.34
CA LEU A 225 -0.78 18.12 19.73
C LEU A 225 -0.65 19.36 20.64
N GLU A 226 0.45 20.11 20.52
CA GLU A 226 0.69 21.36 21.24
C GLU A 226 -0.36 22.43 20.92
N ALA A 227 -0.87 22.45 19.69
CA ALA A 227 -1.95 23.33 19.27
C ALA A 227 -3.36 22.91 19.75
N GLY A 228 -3.49 21.76 20.44
CA GLY A 228 -4.77 21.26 20.94
C GLY A 228 -5.54 20.35 19.97
N GLY A 229 -4.89 19.79 18.96
CA GLY A 229 -5.52 18.91 17.96
C GLY A 229 -6.01 17.56 18.51
N GLY A 230 -5.51 17.14 19.68
CA GLY A 230 -5.96 15.94 20.39
C GLY A 230 -5.28 14.64 19.94
N GLU A 231 -5.26 13.66 20.85
CA GLU A 231 -4.73 12.32 20.59
C GLU A 231 -5.70 11.49 19.74
N ARG A 232 -5.19 10.76 18.74
CA ARG A 232 -6.01 9.92 17.86
C ARG A 232 -6.41 8.58 18.48
N TRP A 233 -5.62 8.06 19.43
CA TRP A 233 -5.96 6.87 20.21
C TRP A 233 -6.41 7.26 21.62
N ILE A 234 -7.56 6.79 22.08
CA ILE A 234 -8.09 7.11 23.41
C ILE A 234 -8.71 5.89 24.12
N PRO A 235 -8.56 5.78 25.46
CA PRO A 235 -9.35 4.86 26.28
C PRO A 235 -10.84 5.22 26.19
N ALA A 236 -11.67 4.23 25.86
CA ALA A 236 -13.07 4.46 25.51
C ALA A 236 -14.04 3.46 26.19
N ALA A 237 -15.25 3.92 26.49
CA ALA A 237 -16.39 3.10 26.88
C ALA A 237 -17.54 3.34 25.89
N ALA A 238 -18.36 2.30 25.66
CA ALA A 238 -19.55 2.44 24.82
C ALA A 238 -20.58 3.34 25.53
N ARG A 239 -21.14 4.31 24.81
CA ARG A 239 -22.32 5.07 25.23
C ARG A 239 -23.58 4.25 24.94
N ASP A 240 -24.64 4.49 25.72
CA ASP A 240 -25.98 4.03 25.35
C ASP A 240 -26.41 4.77 24.08
N ARG A 241 -26.57 4.03 22.98
CA ARG A 241 -26.94 4.57 21.66
C ARG A 241 -28.26 5.33 21.66
N SER A 242 -29.20 4.96 22.54
CA SER A 242 -30.48 5.67 22.68
C SER A 242 -30.34 7.08 23.26
N THR A 243 -29.19 7.39 23.86
CA THR A 243 -28.89 8.72 24.42
C THR A 243 -28.19 9.67 23.44
N ILE A 244 -27.81 9.18 22.24
CA ILE A 244 -27.12 9.95 21.22
C ILE A 244 -28.15 10.49 20.23
N ASP A 245 -28.59 11.74 20.42
CA ASP A 245 -29.40 12.43 19.42
C ASP A 245 -28.51 12.88 18.24
N VAL A 246 -28.33 11.98 17.29
CA VAL A 246 -27.58 12.19 16.03
C VAL A 246 -28.19 13.26 15.12
N HIS A 247 -29.36 13.81 15.47
CA HIS A 247 -30.03 14.90 14.76
C HIS A 247 -29.92 16.25 15.48
N SER A 248 -29.37 16.29 16.70
CA SER A 248 -29.10 17.53 17.42
C SER A 248 -27.80 18.18 16.96
N GLU A 249 -27.84 19.47 16.61
CA GLU A 249 -26.65 20.27 16.30
C GLU A 249 -25.69 20.41 17.51
N ASP A 250 -26.19 20.19 18.74
CA ASP A 250 -25.43 20.24 19.99
C ASP A 250 -24.87 18.86 20.43
N ALA A 251 -25.08 17.78 19.66
CA ALA A 251 -24.61 16.45 20.04
C ALA A 251 -23.10 16.26 19.84
N ASP A 252 -22.41 15.87 20.91
CA ASP A 252 -20.99 15.49 20.87
C ASP A 252 -20.78 14.16 20.14
N VAL A 253 -20.63 14.21 18.82
CA VAL A 253 -20.29 13.08 17.95
C VAL A 253 -18.77 12.88 17.79
N SER A 254 -17.93 13.55 18.60
CA SER A 254 -16.45 13.51 18.46
C SER A 254 -15.81 12.14 18.73
N LEU A 255 -16.62 11.17 19.16
CA LEU A 255 -16.27 9.77 19.40
C LEU A 255 -17.38 8.82 18.92
N ALA A 256 -18.27 9.26 18.03
CA ALA A 256 -19.43 8.49 17.59
C ALA A 256 -20.25 7.93 18.76
N VAL A 257 -20.29 6.60 18.91
CA VAL A 257 -20.99 5.88 19.98
C VAL A 257 -20.14 5.63 21.23
N TRP A 258 -18.97 6.24 21.33
CA TRP A 258 -18.02 6.08 22.43
C TRP A 258 -17.91 7.33 23.29
N GLN A 259 -17.41 7.18 24.51
CA GLN A 259 -16.95 8.26 25.37
C GLN A 259 -15.55 7.97 25.89
N GLU A 260 -14.72 9.01 25.98
CA GLU A 260 -13.45 8.94 26.68
C GLU A 260 -13.69 8.65 28.17
N THR A 261 -12.84 7.82 28.76
CA THR A 261 -13.05 7.28 30.10
C THR A 261 -11.73 6.89 30.75
N ASP A 262 -11.64 7.02 32.08
CA ASP A 262 -10.53 6.48 32.87
C ASP A 262 -10.68 4.95 33.04
N ASN A 263 -10.83 4.19 31.94
CA ASN A 263 -10.90 2.72 31.97
C ASN A 263 -9.52 2.09 32.24
N ALA A 264 -9.42 0.76 32.17
CA ALA A 264 -8.18 0.06 32.50
C ALA A 264 -6.96 0.41 31.60
N TRP A 265 -7.13 1.07 30.45
CA TRP A 265 -6.03 1.51 29.57
C TRP A 265 -5.36 2.81 30.06
N SER A 266 -4.21 2.69 30.69
CA SER A 266 -3.29 3.80 30.97
C SER A 266 -2.42 4.15 29.76
N CYS A 267 -2.37 5.42 29.35
CA CYS A 267 -1.59 5.85 28.18
C CYS A 267 -0.27 6.55 28.55
N ASP A 268 0.86 6.06 28.05
CA ASP A 268 2.11 6.81 27.99
C ASP A 268 2.28 7.43 26.59
N ARG A 269 1.87 8.69 26.47
CA ARG A 269 1.93 9.46 25.21
C ARG A 269 3.35 9.80 24.76
N SER A 270 4.36 9.65 25.63
CA SER A 270 5.76 9.93 25.31
C SER A 270 6.49 8.73 24.73
N HIS A 271 6.11 7.51 25.14
CA HIS A 271 6.63 6.26 24.59
C HIS A 271 5.68 5.59 23.57
N ARG A 272 4.49 6.16 23.33
CA ARG A 272 3.43 5.63 22.46
C ARG A 272 2.99 4.21 22.87
N THR A 273 2.84 4.02 24.18
CA THR A 273 2.40 2.76 24.75
C THR A 273 1.10 2.90 25.55
N TYR A 274 0.30 1.85 25.50
CA TYR A 274 -1.03 1.77 26.10
C TYR A 274 -1.02 0.51 26.97
N SER A 275 -1.16 0.66 28.29
CA SER A 275 -1.01 -0.46 29.24
C SER A 275 -2.32 -0.73 29.96
N ILE A 276 -2.69 -2.00 30.10
CA ILE A 276 -3.90 -2.46 30.77
C ILE A 276 -3.57 -3.43 31.90
N ASP A 277 -4.31 -3.34 33.00
CA ASP A 277 -4.32 -4.32 34.09
C ASP A 277 -5.78 -4.64 34.46
N ALA A 278 -6.44 -5.47 33.65
CA ALA A 278 -7.86 -5.80 33.79
C ALA A 278 -8.03 -7.07 34.65
N GLU A 279 -8.62 -6.93 35.83
CA GLU A 279 -8.97 -8.06 36.72
C GLU A 279 -10.36 -8.65 36.43
N ASP A 280 -11.21 -7.92 35.71
CA ASP A 280 -12.59 -8.29 35.38
C ASP A 280 -12.74 -8.95 33.99
N GLU A 281 -13.95 -9.44 33.72
CA GLU A 281 -14.36 -10.04 32.43
C GLU A 281 -14.86 -8.99 31.42
N GLU A 282 -14.93 -7.70 31.78
CA GLU A 282 -15.45 -6.64 30.91
C GLU A 282 -14.38 -6.19 29.88
N LEU A 283 -14.80 -5.96 28.63
CA LEU A 283 -13.89 -5.51 27.58
C LEU A 283 -13.60 -4.00 27.73
N HIS A 284 -12.39 -3.66 28.17
CA HIS A 284 -11.90 -2.28 28.20
C HIS A 284 -11.38 -1.91 26.82
N TRP A 285 -11.90 -0.85 26.22
CA TRP A 285 -11.55 -0.46 24.84
C TRP A 285 -10.51 0.66 24.78
N LEU A 286 -9.62 0.54 23.79
CA LEU A 286 -8.79 1.59 23.23
C LEU A 286 -9.31 1.83 21.80
N ARG A 287 -9.74 3.06 21.50
CA ARG A 287 -10.37 3.43 20.22
C ARG A 287 -9.55 4.43 19.45
N TYR A 288 -9.48 4.23 18.14
CA TYR A 288 -8.95 5.21 17.20
C TYR A 288 -10.05 6.18 16.76
N ARG A 289 -9.69 7.44 16.54
CA ARG A 289 -10.47 8.46 15.84
C ARG A 289 -9.61 9.14 14.78
N ASN A 290 -10.14 9.26 13.57
CA ASN A 290 -9.41 9.85 12.45
C ASN A 290 -9.50 11.38 12.46
N LEU A 291 -8.56 12.03 13.16
CA LEU A 291 -8.51 13.49 13.29
C LEU A 291 -7.67 14.12 12.18
N ILE A 292 -8.32 14.55 11.09
CA ILE A 292 -7.65 15.22 9.96
C ILE A 292 -7.79 16.75 10.07
N PRO A 293 -6.67 17.50 10.24
CA PRO A 293 -6.66 18.96 10.17
C PRO A 293 -6.89 19.44 8.73
N THR A 294 -7.67 20.51 8.56
CA THR A 294 -7.85 21.18 7.27
C THR A 294 -6.75 22.21 7.01
N ASP A 295 -6.61 22.67 5.76
CA ASP A 295 -5.78 23.83 5.39
C ASP A 295 -6.04 25.07 6.29
N ARG A 296 -7.29 25.29 6.67
CA ARG A 296 -7.68 26.39 7.56
C ARG A 296 -7.15 26.18 8.98
N ASP A 297 -7.23 24.95 9.47
CA ASP A 297 -6.70 24.57 10.79
C ASP A 297 -5.17 24.77 10.80
N TRP A 298 -4.45 24.39 9.74
CA TRP A 298 -3.00 24.65 9.62
C TRP A 298 -2.63 26.13 9.48
N VAL A 299 -3.40 26.91 8.73
CA VAL A 299 -3.24 28.37 8.65
C VAL A 299 -3.40 28.99 10.04
N GLN A 300 -4.40 28.57 10.80
CA GLN A 300 -4.60 29.00 12.19
C GLN A 300 -3.44 28.57 13.10
N ILE A 301 -3.00 27.30 13.07
CA ILE A 301 -1.88 26.84 13.90
C ILE A 301 -0.61 27.65 13.63
N ARG A 302 -0.32 27.98 12.36
CA ARG A 302 0.83 28.80 11.98
C ARG A 302 0.73 30.25 12.48
N ASP A 303 -0.47 30.84 12.42
CA ASP A 303 -0.67 32.27 12.68
C ASP A 303 -0.95 32.57 14.17
N ASP A 304 -1.67 31.69 14.87
CA ASP A 304 -2.09 31.82 16.28
C ASP A 304 -1.35 30.89 17.26
N GLY A 305 -0.65 29.85 16.78
CA GLY A 305 0.03 28.85 17.61
C GLY A 305 -0.87 27.82 18.29
N ARG A 306 -2.18 27.83 18.00
CA ARG A 306 -3.20 26.97 18.61
C ARG A 306 -4.44 26.88 17.71
N LEU A 307 -5.27 25.87 17.91
CA LEU A 307 -6.62 25.82 17.35
C LEU A 307 -7.61 26.65 18.21
N ASP A 308 -8.65 27.21 17.60
CA ASP A 308 -9.78 27.82 18.32
C ASP A 308 -10.84 26.80 18.78
N ARG A 309 -10.83 25.60 18.19
CA ARG A 309 -11.72 24.46 18.52
C ARG A 309 -10.96 23.14 18.43
N PRO A 310 -11.37 22.07 19.14
CA PRO A 310 -10.86 20.72 18.90
C PRO A 310 -11.06 20.28 17.44
N LEU A 311 -10.22 19.35 16.96
CA LEU A 311 -10.52 18.67 15.70
C LEU A 311 -11.70 17.72 15.89
N GLU A 312 -12.56 17.68 14.88
CA GLU A 312 -13.63 16.70 14.75
C GLU A 312 -13.10 15.49 13.94
N PRO A 313 -13.51 14.25 14.26
CA PRO A 313 -13.22 13.10 13.42
C PRO A 313 -13.82 13.23 12.02
N SER A 314 -13.18 12.60 11.05
CA SER A 314 -13.71 12.39 9.70
C SER A 314 -13.64 10.92 9.31
N LEU A 315 -14.38 10.53 8.27
CA LEU A 315 -14.19 9.25 7.60
C LEU A 315 -12.71 9.06 7.18
N VAL A 316 -12.27 7.80 7.07
CA VAL A 316 -11.00 7.46 6.43
C VAL A 316 -11.21 7.51 4.92
N LEU A 317 -10.32 8.22 4.20
CA LEU A 317 -10.49 8.57 2.80
C LEU A 317 -9.36 8.01 1.92
N ASP A 318 -9.57 7.98 0.60
CA ASP A 318 -8.65 7.43 -0.40
C ASP A 318 -7.37 8.25 -0.67
N PHE A 319 -7.07 9.19 0.24
CA PHE A 319 -5.92 10.09 0.22
C PHE A 319 -4.59 9.36 -0.04
N CYS A 320 -3.77 9.90 -0.94
CA CYS A 320 -2.47 9.34 -1.26
C CYS A 320 -1.34 10.37 -1.16
N GLY A 321 -0.52 10.30 -0.11
CA GLY A 321 0.63 11.21 0.06
C GLY A 321 1.67 11.18 -1.08
N PHE A 322 1.64 10.15 -1.94
CA PHE A 322 2.45 10.15 -3.17
C PHE A 322 1.89 11.08 -4.25
N ASN A 323 0.57 11.27 -4.30
CA ASN A 323 -0.12 12.12 -5.27
C ASN A 323 -0.52 13.50 -4.70
N SER A 324 -0.60 13.66 -3.37
CA SER A 324 -0.88 14.97 -2.73
C SER A 324 0.32 15.91 -2.82
N PHE A 325 0.28 16.77 -3.84
CA PHE A 325 1.30 17.79 -4.04
C PHE A 325 0.74 19.06 -4.71
N THR A 326 1.39 20.19 -4.44
CA THR A 326 1.18 21.42 -5.20
C THR A 326 2.21 21.52 -6.32
N MET A 327 1.76 21.95 -7.51
CA MET A 327 2.63 22.34 -8.61
C MET A 327 2.02 23.53 -9.35
N ALA A 328 2.79 24.62 -9.48
CA ALA A 328 2.35 25.85 -10.16
C ALA A 328 0.98 26.38 -9.67
N HIS A 329 0.77 26.39 -8.35
CA HIS A 329 -0.46 26.81 -7.67
C HIS A 329 -1.71 25.96 -7.94
N ARG A 330 -1.55 24.69 -8.32
CA ARG A 330 -2.63 23.69 -8.36
C ARG A 330 -2.33 22.56 -7.38
N SER A 331 -3.32 22.18 -6.58
CA SER A 331 -3.28 20.91 -5.83
C SER A 331 -3.61 19.75 -6.76
N TYR A 332 -3.11 18.57 -6.42
CA TYR A 332 -3.40 17.30 -7.06
C TYR A 332 -3.67 16.27 -5.96
N ASP A 333 -4.66 15.41 -6.19
CA ASP A 333 -5.37 14.62 -5.16
C ASP A 333 -6.26 15.45 -4.23
N ASP A 334 -7.44 14.89 -3.96
CA ASP A 334 -8.57 15.52 -3.28
C ASP A 334 -9.07 14.68 -2.09
N GLY A 335 -8.64 13.41 -1.99
CA GLY A 335 -8.96 12.48 -0.90
C GLY A 335 -10.45 12.47 -0.52
N LEU A 336 -11.34 12.16 -1.45
CA LEU A 336 -12.80 12.35 -1.31
C LEU A 336 -13.57 11.08 -0.95
N PHE A 337 -12.99 9.91 -1.23
CA PHE A 337 -13.74 8.66 -1.25
C PHE A 337 -13.50 7.87 0.03
N TRP A 338 -14.58 7.52 0.74
CA TRP A 338 -14.52 6.72 1.97
C TRP A 338 -13.96 5.32 1.68
N VAL A 339 -13.06 4.86 2.56
CA VAL A 339 -12.47 3.52 2.53
C VAL A 339 -12.72 2.84 3.87
N GLY A 340 -13.62 1.85 3.88
CA GLY A 340 -13.89 0.97 5.02
C GLY A 340 -13.01 -0.28 5.08
N ASP A 341 -12.28 -0.58 4.00
CA ASP A 341 -11.32 -1.68 3.93
C ASP A 341 -10.04 -1.31 4.68
N LEU A 342 -9.95 -1.71 5.95
CA LEU A 342 -8.92 -1.27 6.89
C LEU A 342 -8.04 -2.43 7.38
N THR A 343 -6.93 -2.06 7.99
CA THR A 343 -5.98 -2.98 8.63
C THR A 343 -5.32 -2.30 9.81
N ILE A 344 -5.22 -2.99 10.94
CA ILE A 344 -4.44 -2.57 12.10
C ILE A 344 -3.25 -3.50 12.29
N ASN A 345 -2.07 -2.91 12.49
CA ASN A 345 -0.89 -3.54 13.06
C ASN A 345 -0.66 -2.99 14.48
N ALA A 346 -0.23 -3.86 15.39
CA ALA A 346 0.13 -3.51 16.76
C ALA A 346 1.19 -4.48 17.31
N THR A 347 2.12 -3.98 18.12
CA THR A 347 2.91 -4.82 19.02
C THR A 347 2.11 -5.06 20.31
N LEU A 348 1.82 -6.31 20.62
CA LEU A 348 1.14 -6.75 21.83
C LEU A 348 2.14 -7.41 22.79
N GLN A 349 2.21 -6.92 24.03
CA GLN A 349 3.06 -7.46 25.10
C GLN A 349 2.16 -7.97 26.22
N ILE A 350 2.11 -9.29 26.44
CA ILE A 350 1.31 -9.90 27.51
C ILE A 350 2.22 -10.20 28.70
N GLU A 351 1.92 -9.63 29.86
CA GLU A 351 2.64 -9.90 31.12
C GLU A 351 1.96 -11.03 31.92
N GLU A 352 0.66 -10.90 32.17
CA GLU A 352 -0.13 -11.82 33.02
C GLU A 352 -1.45 -12.18 32.31
N ILE A 353 -1.83 -13.45 32.39
CA ILE A 353 -3.09 -13.98 31.84
C ILE A 353 -3.90 -14.56 33.00
N ARG A 354 -5.18 -14.20 33.08
CA ARG A 354 -6.12 -14.62 34.13
C ARG A 354 -7.24 -15.50 33.50
N PRO A 355 -7.95 -16.32 34.29
CA PRO A 355 -9.01 -17.20 33.77
C PRO A 355 -10.04 -16.45 32.92
N GLY A 356 -10.25 -16.89 31.67
CA GLY A 356 -11.20 -16.27 30.75
C GLY A 356 -10.68 -15.04 30.00
N ALA A 357 -9.37 -14.75 30.09
CA ALA A 357 -8.71 -13.65 29.40
C ALA A 357 -9.07 -13.60 27.90
N GLN A 358 -9.33 -12.39 27.40
CA GLN A 358 -9.65 -12.15 26.00
C GLN A 358 -8.94 -10.91 25.49
N ILE A 359 -8.55 -10.98 24.22
CA ILE A 359 -8.10 -9.84 23.42
C ILE A 359 -9.04 -9.75 22.23
N MET A 360 -9.46 -8.53 21.89
CA MET A 360 -10.39 -8.24 20.81
C MET A 360 -9.77 -7.20 19.88
N LEU A 361 -9.67 -7.53 18.60
CA LEU A 361 -9.37 -6.56 17.54
C LEU A 361 -10.66 -6.29 16.77
N GLU A 362 -10.97 -5.02 16.51
CA GLU A 362 -12.18 -4.62 15.79
C GLU A 362 -11.88 -3.63 14.66
N LEU A 363 -12.50 -3.87 13.51
CA LEU A 363 -12.53 -3.00 12.35
C LEU A 363 -13.99 -2.78 11.93
N ILE A 364 -14.34 -1.56 11.52
CA ILE A 364 -15.70 -1.15 11.16
C ILE A 364 -15.73 -0.69 9.70
N GLU A 365 -16.74 -1.16 8.97
CA GLU A 365 -17.04 -0.79 7.59
C GLU A 365 -18.56 -0.57 7.50
N GLY A 366 -19.00 0.67 7.73
CA GLY A 366 -20.41 1.02 7.71
C GLY A 366 -21.22 0.25 8.74
N GLN A 367 -22.24 -0.48 8.28
CA GLN A 367 -23.12 -1.29 9.13
C GLN A 367 -22.47 -2.62 9.60
N ARG A 368 -21.22 -2.91 9.20
CA ARG A 368 -20.53 -4.18 9.45
C ARG A 368 -19.38 -3.98 10.42
N TRP A 369 -19.39 -4.75 11.52
CA TRP A 369 -18.30 -4.77 12.49
C TRP A 369 -17.59 -6.11 12.41
N TYR A 370 -16.30 -6.07 12.12
CA TYR A 370 -15.41 -7.22 12.00
C TYR A 370 -14.61 -7.37 13.29
N ARG A 371 -14.72 -8.53 13.94
CA ARG A 371 -14.07 -8.79 15.24
C ARG A 371 -13.20 -10.03 15.15
N CYS A 372 -11.97 -9.93 15.67
CA CYS A 372 -11.13 -11.08 15.99
C CYS A 372 -10.99 -11.19 17.51
N ARG A 373 -11.59 -12.22 18.10
CA ARG A 373 -11.39 -12.57 19.51
C ARG A 373 -10.26 -13.58 19.62
N ILE A 374 -9.31 -13.33 20.52
CA ILE A 374 -8.16 -14.20 20.78
C ILE A 374 -8.17 -14.57 22.27
N SER A 375 -8.07 -15.85 22.58
CA SER A 375 -7.91 -16.38 23.94
C SER A 375 -6.43 -16.72 24.19
N PRO A 376 -5.65 -15.86 24.88
CA PRO A 376 -4.23 -16.09 25.10
C PRO A 376 -3.94 -17.28 26.05
N GLU A 377 -4.96 -17.79 26.75
CA GLU A 377 -4.86 -19.04 27.53
C GLU A 377 -4.76 -20.30 26.65
N THR A 378 -5.25 -20.24 25.40
CA THR A 378 -5.46 -21.43 24.55
C THR A 378 -4.89 -21.28 23.14
N GLY A 379 -4.48 -20.08 22.74
CA GLY A 379 -4.15 -19.75 21.36
C GLY A 379 -5.35 -19.65 20.42
N ASN A 380 -6.57 -20.01 20.86
CA ASN A 380 -7.76 -20.01 20.01
C ASN A 380 -8.14 -18.60 19.57
N ALA A 381 -8.36 -18.42 18.28
CA ALA A 381 -8.91 -17.20 17.70
C ALA A 381 -10.21 -17.47 16.95
N GLU A 382 -11.13 -16.51 17.02
CA GLU A 382 -12.48 -16.59 16.44
C GLU A 382 -12.78 -15.29 15.70
N LEU A 383 -13.24 -15.42 14.45
CA LEU A 383 -13.63 -14.30 13.60
C LEU A 383 -15.15 -14.14 13.61
N PHE A 384 -15.62 -12.93 13.92
CA PHE A 384 -17.04 -12.59 13.94
C PHE A 384 -17.36 -11.44 12.99
N VAL A 385 -18.55 -11.49 12.40
CA VAL A 385 -19.18 -10.36 11.68
C VAL A 385 -20.47 -10.01 12.40
N ILE A 386 -20.61 -8.78 12.86
CA ILE A 386 -21.89 -8.23 13.31
C ILE A 386 -22.42 -7.37 12.16
N ASN A 387 -23.57 -7.75 11.62
CA ASN A 387 -24.20 -7.06 10.49
C ASN A 387 -25.49 -6.38 10.94
N ARG A 388 -25.44 -5.05 11.11
CA ARG A 388 -26.58 -4.24 11.57
C ARG A 388 -27.51 -3.76 10.46
N VAL A 389 -27.34 -4.23 9.22
CA VAL A 389 -28.32 -4.00 8.12
C VAL A 389 -29.64 -4.72 8.37
N VAL A 390 -29.61 -5.85 9.10
CA VAL A 390 -30.79 -6.72 9.29
C VAL A 390 -31.60 -6.32 10.53
N ASP A 391 -30.93 -5.78 11.55
CA ASP A 391 -31.51 -5.31 12.80
C ASP A 391 -30.57 -4.22 13.36
N GLU A 392 -31.03 -2.97 13.38
CA GLU A 392 -30.22 -1.83 13.84
C GLU A 392 -29.96 -1.86 15.36
N GLU A 393 -30.79 -2.58 16.13
CA GLU A 393 -30.72 -2.67 17.59
C GLU A 393 -30.04 -3.96 18.10
N ALA A 394 -29.96 -5.01 17.29
CA ALA A 394 -29.39 -6.30 17.71
C ALA A 394 -27.91 -6.50 17.33
N ASP A 395 -27.04 -6.53 18.34
CA ASP A 395 -25.69 -7.10 18.24
C ASP A 395 -25.77 -8.63 18.14
N ASN A 396 -26.03 -9.14 16.93
CA ASN A 396 -26.02 -10.57 16.61
C ASN A 396 -24.72 -10.96 15.89
N PRO A 397 -23.65 -11.37 16.62
CA PRO A 397 -22.39 -11.77 16.01
C PRO A 397 -22.51 -13.13 15.30
N GLU A 398 -22.29 -13.12 13.99
CA GLU A 398 -22.12 -14.32 13.19
C GLU A 398 -20.66 -14.79 13.30
N LEU A 399 -20.43 -15.97 13.88
CA LEU A 399 -19.11 -16.63 13.84
C LEU A 399 -18.81 -17.07 12.40
N LYS A 400 -17.73 -16.55 11.81
CA LYS A 400 -17.25 -16.93 10.48
C LYS A 400 -16.29 -18.10 10.52
N ALA A 401 -15.21 -18.00 11.28
CA ALA A 401 -14.16 -19.01 11.31
C ALA A 401 -13.45 -19.06 12.67
N THR A 402 -12.76 -20.17 12.92
CA THR A 402 -11.94 -20.40 14.13
C THR A 402 -10.59 -20.99 13.76
N ALA A 403 -9.52 -20.58 14.43
CA ALA A 403 -8.17 -21.09 14.20
C ALA A 403 -7.35 -21.10 15.50
N VAL A 404 -6.16 -21.71 15.45
CA VAL A 404 -5.18 -21.64 16.53
C VAL A 404 -4.04 -20.71 16.10
N THR A 405 -3.73 -19.73 16.95
CA THR A 405 -2.65 -18.76 16.79
C THR A 405 -1.44 -19.15 17.63
N SER A 406 -0.31 -18.46 17.43
CA SER A 406 0.86 -18.56 18.31
C SER A 406 0.78 -17.67 19.56
N ILE A 407 -0.40 -17.11 19.91
CA ILE A 407 -0.60 -16.27 21.10
C ILE A 407 -1.15 -17.17 22.22
N ASP A 408 -0.28 -17.99 22.80
CA ASP A 408 -0.62 -19.06 23.75
C ASP A 408 0.00 -18.87 25.16
N GLY A 409 0.47 -17.66 25.47
CA GLY A 409 1.03 -17.31 26.78
C GLY A 409 1.49 -15.86 26.92
N SER A 410 2.19 -15.56 28.02
CA SER A 410 2.88 -14.29 28.21
C SER A 410 4.06 -14.17 27.24
N GLY A 411 4.24 -13.00 26.62
CA GLY A 411 5.22 -12.79 25.56
C GLY A 411 5.01 -11.50 24.78
N THR A 412 5.76 -11.32 23.70
CA THR A 412 5.61 -10.21 22.76
C THR A 412 5.24 -10.75 21.38
N TYR A 413 4.23 -10.15 20.77
CA TYR A 413 3.61 -10.59 19.52
C TYR A 413 3.40 -9.39 18.59
N GLU A 414 3.84 -9.46 17.34
CA GLU A 414 3.32 -8.57 16.29
C GLU A 414 1.97 -9.13 15.86
N VAL A 415 0.90 -8.32 15.92
CA VAL A 415 -0.43 -8.73 15.46
C VAL A 415 -0.91 -7.80 14.35
N VAL A 416 -1.38 -8.38 13.25
CA VAL A 416 -1.99 -7.63 12.14
C VAL A 416 -3.36 -8.19 11.84
N PHE A 417 -4.40 -7.38 11.90
CA PHE A 417 -5.78 -7.78 11.57
C PHE A 417 -6.32 -6.89 10.44
N ALA A 418 -6.99 -7.47 9.45
CA ALA A 418 -7.46 -6.80 8.25
C ALA A 418 -8.89 -7.20 7.87
N ASN A 419 -9.70 -6.24 7.40
CA ASN A 419 -10.91 -6.46 6.61
C ASN A 419 -10.67 -5.85 5.21
N VAL A 420 -10.32 -6.67 4.22
CA VAL A 420 -10.02 -6.17 2.87
C VAL A 420 -10.49 -7.15 1.80
N ASP A 421 -11.06 -6.64 0.71
CA ASP A 421 -11.71 -7.40 -0.36
C ASP A 421 -12.72 -8.43 0.17
N ASP A 422 -13.58 -8.07 1.13
CA ASP A 422 -14.46 -8.99 1.87
C ASP A 422 -13.73 -10.26 2.43
N ARG A 423 -12.52 -10.11 2.96
CA ARG A 423 -11.77 -11.18 3.61
C ARG A 423 -11.16 -10.70 4.93
N LEU A 424 -11.33 -11.52 5.96
CA LEU A 424 -10.66 -11.34 7.25
C LEU A 424 -9.34 -12.10 7.29
N CYS A 425 -8.27 -11.39 7.66
CA CYS A 425 -6.95 -11.98 7.84
C CYS A 425 -6.38 -11.58 9.20
N LEU A 426 -5.77 -12.54 9.91
CA LEU A 426 -4.92 -12.29 11.07
C LEU A 426 -3.51 -12.79 10.74
N TRP A 427 -2.50 -11.96 10.96
CA TRP A 427 -1.11 -12.40 11.03
C TRP A 427 -0.60 -12.27 12.47
N VAL A 428 0.20 -13.22 12.91
CA VAL A 428 0.92 -13.17 14.19
C VAL A 428 2.41 -13.41 13.91
N ASN A 429 3.27 -12.50 14.37
CA ASN A 429 4.72 -12.54 14.13
C ASN A 429 5.11 -12.66 12.64
N GLY A 430 4.28 -12.12 11.76
CA GLY A 430 4.43 -12.17 10.31
C GLY A 430 3.80 -13.39 9.62
N ASP A 431 3.47 -14.46 10.35
CA ASP A 431 2.83 -15.66 9.79
C ASP A 431 1.31 -15.48 9.72
N LEU A 432 0.69 -15.88 8.60
CA LEU A 432 -0.76 -15.85 8.40
C LEU A 432 -1.42 -16.98 9.20
N VAL A 433 -2.44 -16.65 9.98
CA VAL A 433 -3.26 -17.64 10.70
C VAL A 433 -4.26 -18.27 9.73
N ASP A 434 -4.25 -19.60 9.65
CA ASP A 434 -5.11 -20.37 8.75
C ASP A 434 -6.51 -20.55 9.35
N PHE A 435 -7.45 -19.73 8.88
CA PHE A 435 -8.89 -19.82 9.18
C PHE A 435 -9.67 -20.61 8.12
N GLY A 436 -9.01 -21.15 7.08
CA GLY A 436 -9.67 -21.76 5.92
C GLY A 436 -10.50 -20.77 5.09
N ASP A 437 -11.33 -21.32 4.19
CA ASP A 437 -12.10 -20.55 3.20
C ASP A 437 -13.20 -19.68 3.84
N ASP A 438 -13.71 -20.02 5.03
CA ASP A 438 -14.82 -19.33 5.69
C ASP A 438 -14.48 -17.89 6.15
N ALA A 439 -13.19 -17.53 6.18
CA ALA A 439 -12.72 -16.17 6.43
C ALA A 439 -12.96 -15.21 5.24
N ALA A 440 -13.29 -15.73 4.06
CA ALA A 440 -13.69 -14.96 2.88
C ALA A 440 -15.20 -15.12 2.61
N PHE A 441 -15.93 -14.02 2.58
CA PHE A 441 -17.39 -13.96 2.38
C PHE A 441 -17.71 -12.98 1.27
N ASN A 442 -18.80 -13.13 0.52
CA ASN A 442 -19.12 -12.17 -0.56
C ASN A 442 -20.26 -11.24 -0.11
N ILE A 443 -19.97 -9.95 -0.03
CA ILE A 443 -20.95 -8.89 0.15
C ILE A 443 -21.62 -8.63 -1.22
N VAL A 444 -22.95 -8.61 -1.24
CA VAL A 444 -23.72 -8.46 -2.49
C VAL A 444 -23.87 -6.99 -2.88
N GLU A 445 -24.08 -6.11 -1.90
CA GLU A 445 -24.12 -4.66 -2.07
C GLU A 445 -23.21 -4.01 -1.00
N PRO A 446 -22.29 -3.10 -1.40
CA PRO A 446 -21.40 -2.40 -0.49
C PRO A 446 -22.13 -1.68 0.65
N GLY A 447 -21.40 -1.37 1.74
CA GLY A 447 -21.97 -0.67 2.88
C GLY A 447 -22.18 0.83 2.60
N GLU A 448 -22.95 1.49 3.46
CA GLU A 448 -22.94 2.96 3.57
C GLU A 448 -22.11 3.39 4.77
N ALA A 449 -21.40 4.52 4.67
CA ALA A 449 -20.68 5.09 5.80
C ALA A 449 -21.63 5.46 6.95
N THR A 450 -21.32 5.02 8.17
CA THR A 450 -22.09 5.29 9.39
C THR A 450 -21.32 6.17 10.36
N LEU A 451 -21.97 6.57 11.46
CA LEU A 451 -21.28 7.29 12.53
C LEU A 451 -20.17 6.45 13.17
N ASP A 452 -20.30 5.12 13.21
CA ASP A 452 -19.28 4.26 13.81
C ASP A 452 -17.93 4.35 13.06
N ASP A 453 -17.95 4.69 11.76
CA ASP A 453 -16.78 4.90 10.91
C ASP A 453 -15.96 6.17 11.23
N LEU A 454 -16.43 7.00 12.17
CA LEU A 454 -15.61 8.06 12.79
C LEU A 454 -14.65 7.49 13.85
N THR A 455 -14.92 6.28 14.35
CA THR A 455 -14.07 5.52 15.28
C THR A 455 -13.82 4.09 14.78
N PRO A 456 -13.29 3.90 13.55
CA PRO A 456 -13.46 2.65 12.81
C PRO A 456 -12.55 1.50 13.26
N VAL A 457 -11.63 1.75 14.21
CA VAL A 457 -10.66 0.75 14.67
C VAL A 457 -10.62 0.74 16.20
N GLY A 458 -10.59 -0.46 16.78
CA GLY A 458 -10.52 -0.65 18.22
C GLY A 458 -9.71 -1.88 18.63
N ILE A 459 -9.06 -1.76 19.79
CA ILE A 459 -8.47 -2.89 20.51
C ILE A 459 -9.16 -2.95 21.88
N ALA A 460 -9.52 -4.13 22.35
CA ALA A 460 -9.97 -4.32 23.72
C ALA A 460 -9.35 -5.55 24.37
N ALA A 461 -9.38 -5.56 25.69
CA ALA A 461 -8.81 -6.61 26.51
C ALA A 461 -9.58 -6.76 27.83
N SER A 462 -9.64 -8.00 28.34
CA SER A 462 -10.20 -8.35 29.65
C SER A 462 -9.43 -9.52 30.27
N GLY A 463 -9.46 -9.65 31.60
CA GLY A 463 -8.76 -10.71 32.34
C GLY A 463 -7.25 -10.78 32.10
N ILE A 464 -6.57 -9.66 31.81
CA ILE A 464 -5.19 -9.66 31.34
C ILE A 464 -4.42 -8.43 31.83
N LYS A 465 -3.12 -8.61 32.07
CA LYS A 465 -2.16 -7.53 32.21
C LYS A 465 -1.27 -7.48 30.97
N ALA A 466 -1.38 -6.40 30.20
CA ALA A 466 -0.74 -6.28 28.90
C ALA A 466 -0.37 -4.84 28.55
N GLN A 467 0.44 -4.68 27.52
CA GLN A 467 0.75 -3.40 26.88
C GLN A 467 0.62 -3.54 25.36
N VAL A 468 0.21 -2.46 24.69
CA VAL A 468 0.18 -2.35 23.24
C VAL A 468 0.99 -1.13 22.82
N SER A 469 1.76 -1.27 21.74
CA SER A 469 2.57 -0.22 21.10
C SER A 469 2.55 -0.37 19.57
N ASP A 470 3.25 0.51 18.86
CA ASP A 470 3.46 0.41 17.39
C ASP A 470 2.15 0.36 16.59
N LEU A 471 1.16 1.13 17.05
CA LEU A 471 -0.18 1.18 16.44
C LEU A 471 -0.13 1.84 15.06
N LEU A 472 -0.29 1.02 14.02
CA LEU A 472 -0.32 1.45 12.63
C LEU A 472 -1.64 1.04 11.99
N ILE A 473 -2.36 2.01 11.44
CA ILE A 473 -3.58 1.81 10.65
C ILE A 473 -3.26 2.03 9.18
N GLN A 474 -3.67 1.06 8.38
CA GLN A 474 -3.57 1.07 6.93
C GLN A 474 -4.96 0.84 6.31
N ARG A 475 -5.10 1.15 5.03
CA ARG A 475 -6.28 0.90 4.20
C ARG A 475 -5.92 0.20 2.91
N ASP A 476 -6.89 -0.45 2.26
CA ASP A 476 -6.71 -0.92 0.89
C ASP A 476 -6.69 0.23 -0.13
N ILE A 477 -6.34 -0.10 -1.37
CA ILE A 477 -6.44 0.75 -2.56
C ILE A 477 -7.90 1.10 -2.85
N TYR A 478 -8.15 2.32 -3.30
CA TYR A 478 -9.46 2.70 -3.84
C TYR A 478 -9.40 2.87 -5.36
N TYR A 479 -10.02 1.97 -6.12
CA TYR A 479 -10.17 2.16 -7.56
C TYR A 479 -11.35 3.11 -7.85
N ARG A 480 -11.07 4.34 -8.27
CA ARG A 480 -12.09 5.31 -8.74
C ARG A 480 -12.67 4.91 -10.11
N ASN A 481 -13.99 4.97 -10.28
CA ASN A 481 -14.71 4.78 -11.55
C ASN A 481 -14.71 6.05 -12.42
N ASP A 482 -13.52 6.57 -12.70
CA ASP A 482 -13.32 7.62 -13.70
C ASP A 482 -13.40 7.00 -15.11
N THR A 483 -14.17 7.58 -16.04
CA THR A 483 -14.30 7.07 -17.42
C THR A 483 -14.42 8.21 -18.43
N ILE A 484 -14.02 7.98 -19.68
CA ILE A 484 -14.14 9.01 -20.74
C ILE A 484 -15.54 8.98 -21.37
N ALA A 485 -16.30 10.07 -21.28
CA ALA A 485 -17.59 10.21 -21.95
C ALA A 485 -17.45 10.38 -23.47
N PHE A 486 -18.43 9.89 -24.22
CA PHE A 486 -18.52 10.02 -25.68
C PHE A 486 -19.96 10.11 -26.16
N GLN A 487 -20.16 10.67 -27.36
CA GLN A 487 -21.48 10.74 -28.01
C GLN A 487 -21.63 9.63 -29.05
N GLU A 488 -22.51 8.66 -28.78
CA GLU A 488 -22.78 7.54 -29.70
C GLU A 488 -23.25 7.99 -31.09
N SER A 489 -23.98 9.12 -31.17
CA SER A 489 -24.69 9.58 -32.38
C SER A 489 -23.80 9.93 -33.57
N ASN A 490 -22.50 10.18 -33.35
CA ASN A 490 -21.53 10.46 -34.41
C ASN A 490 -20.21 9.68 -34.24
N GLY A 491 -20.05 8.92 -33.16
CA GLY A 491 -18.86 8.12 -32.91
C GLY A 491 -17.56 8.93 -32.77
N THR A 492 -17.65 10.22 -32.43
CA THR A 492 -16.50 11.07 -32.16
C THR A 492 -16.48 11.50 -30.70
N THR A 493 -15.30 11.45 -30.07
CA THR A 493 -15.08 12.24 -28.87
C THR A 493 -15.29 13.71 -29.21
N PRO A 494 -16.11 14.47 -28.44
CA PRO A 494 -16.27 15.90 -28.66
C PRO A 494 -14.91 16.59 -28.74
N ARG A 495 -14.76 17.56 -29.65
CA ARG A 495 -13.50 18.30 -29.77
C ARG A 495 -13.16 18.93 -28.41
N PRO A 496 -11.91 18.82 -27.90
CA PRO A 496 -11.51 19.40 -26.62
C PRO A 496 -11.71 20.93 -26.48
N GLY A 497 -12.08 21.62 -27.55
CA GLY A 497 -12.37 23.07 -27.58
C GLY A 497 -13.84 23.46 -27.75
N THR A 498 -14.82 22.56 -27.61
CA THR A 498 -16.27 22.91 -27.66
C THR A 498 -17.00 22.91 -26.32
N TRP A 499 -16.36 22.45 -25.25
CA TRP A 499 -16.74 22.71 -23.86
C TRP A 499 -15.55 23.37 -23.17
N ALA A 500 -15.78 24.39 -22.34
CA ALA A 500 -14.77 25.41 -22.03
C ALA A 500 -13.57 24.94 -21.16
N GLU A 501 -13.50 23.68 -20.75
CA GLU A 501 -12.52 23.19 -19.76
C GLU A 501 -11.79 21.88 -20.13
N GLY A 502 -11.89 21.38 -21.37
CA GLY A 502 -11.00 20.32 -21.88
C GLY A 502 -11.04 18.96 -21.16
N ARG A 503 -12.06 18.69 -20.32
CA ARG A 503 -12.24 17.40 -19.63
C ARG A 503 -13.32 16.58 -20.33
N ASN A 504 -12.91 15.49 -20.99
CA ASN A 504 -13.82 14.42 -21.45
C ASN A 504 -13.97 13.30 -20.40
N VAL A 505 -13.33 13.42 -19.23
CA VAL A 505 -13.42 12.46 -18.13
C VAL A 505 -14.63 12.79 -17.26
N VAL A 506 -15.46 11.79 -17.02
CA VAL A 506 -16.54 11.76 -16.04
C VAL A 506 -16.03 10.92 -14.87
N GLY A 507 -15.86 11.55 -13.71
CA GLY A 507 -15.57 10.84 -12.46
C GLY A 507 -16.83 10.31 -11.80
N GLU A 508 -16.66 9.57 -10.69
CA GLU A 508 -17.77 9.22 -9.78
C GLU A 508 -18.49 10.45 -9.24
N VAL A 509 -17.73 11.52 -8.98
CA VAL A 509 -18.19 12.78 -8.42
C VAL A 509 -17.92 13.90 -9.44
N PRO A 510 -18.95 14.62 -9.91
CA PRO A 510 -18.77 15.79 -10.77
C PRO A 510 -17.93 16.89 -10.11
N PRO A 511 -17.09 17.64 -10.85
CA PRO A 511 -16.23 18.68 -10.28
C PRO A 511 -16.94 19.78 -9.47
N ASP A 512 -18.20 20.05 -9.79
CA ASP A 512 -19.08 20.99 -9.10
C ASP A 512 -19.68 20.45 -7.79
N GLU A 513 -19.69 19.13 -7.61
CA GLU A 513 -20.20 18.44 -6.41
C GLU A 513 -19.08 18.00 -5.44
N MET A 514 -17.82 18.00 -5.88
CA MET A 514 -16.64 17.63 -5.06
C MET A 514 -16.59 18.37 -3.72
N PHE A 515 -16.89 19.68 -3.72
CA PHE A 515 -16.89 20.48 -2.49
C PHE A 515 -18.01 20.05 -1.51
N ASN A 516 -19.20 19.72 -2.04
CA ASN A 516 -20.33 19.28 -1.22
C ASN A 516 -19.98 17.96 -0.51
N LEU A 517 -19.44 16.99 -1.25
CA LEU A 517 -19.02 15.70 -0.69
C LEU A 517 -17.87 15.86 0.31
N MET A 518 -16.85 16.66 -0.02
CA MET A 518 -15.73 16.99 0.89
C MET A 518 -16.21 17.62 2.20
N SER A 519 -17.23 18.49 2.14
CA SER A 519 -17.81 19.11 3.34
C SER A 519 -18.54 18.11 4.25
N ALA A 520 -18.97 16.98 3.69
CA ALA A 520 -19.75 15.95 4.38
C ALA A 520 -18.91 14.87 5.07
N VAL A 521 -17.60 14.79 4.87
CA VAL A 521 -16.73 13.69 5.41
C VAL A 521 -16.68 13.60 6.94
N ARG A 522 -17.18 14.61 7.66
CA ARG A 522 -17.36 14.62 9.13
C ARG A 522 -18.78 14.26 9.58
N ASN A 523 -19.71 14.10 8.64
CA ASN A 523 -21.09 13.65 8.87
C ASN A 523 -21.40 12.47 7.93
N PRO A 524 -21.08 11.24 8.35
CA PRO A 524 -21.19 10.04 7.50
C PRO A 524 -22.57 9.80 6.89
N ARG A 525 -23.65 10.14 7.60
CA ARG A 525 -25.03 10.01 7.07
C ARG A 525 -25.28 10.95 5.89
N VAL A 526 -24.82 12.20 5.99
CA VAL A 526 -24.91 13.17 4.88
C VAL A 526 -23.97 12.77 3.75
N TYR A 527 -22.76 12.30 4.07
CA TYR A 527 -21.81 11.79 3.08
C TYR A 527 -22.39 10.63 2.27
N ALA A 528 -22.93 9.60 2.93
CA ALA A 528 -23.54 8.44 2.29
C ALA A 528 -24.71 8.84 1.40
N SER A 529 -25.62 9.68 1.90
CA SER A 529 -26.78 10.17 1.14
C SER A 529 -26.37 10.94 -0.12
N LEU A 530 -25.35 11.81 -0.03
CA LEU A 530 -24.82 12.55 -1.18
C LEU A 530 -24.11 11.62 -2.16
N TYR A 531 -23.26 10.72 -1.67
CA TYR A 531 -22.51 9.79 -2.52
C TYR A 531 -23.44 8.84 -3.28
N ASP A 532 -24.48 8.28 -2.65
CA ASP A 532 -25.48 7.46 -3.33
C ASP A 532 -26.26 8.23 -4.41
N GLU A 533 -26.67 9.48 -4.15
CA GLU A 533 -27.32 10.31 -5.17
C GLU A 533 -26.39 10.55 -6.38
N LEU A 534 -25.13 10.88 -6.12
CA LEU A 534 -24.13 11.16 -7.15
C LEU A 534 -23.79 9.90 -7.98
N VAL A 535 -23.60 8.76 -7.32
CA VAL A 535 -23.36 7.47 -8.00
C VAL A 535 -24.60 7.02 -8.78
N SER A 536 -25.79 7.13 -8.20
CA SER A 536 -27.05 6.84 -8.90
C SER A 536 -27.24 7.71 -10.15
N ARG A 537 -26.90 9.00 -10.07
CA ARG A 537 -26.87 9.94 -11.20
C ARG A 537 -25.83 9.50 -12.24
N GLN A 538 -24.60 9.17 -11.83
CA GLN A 538 -23.54 8.67 -12.71
C GLN A 538 -23.95 7.39 -13.45
N ILE A 539 -24.61 6.45 -12.76
CA ILE A 539 -25.10 5.20 -13.35
C ILE A 539 -26.23 5.46 -14.35
N ALA A 540 -27.16 6.36 -14.04
CA ALA A 540 -28.27 6.70 -14.92
C ALA A 540 -27.78 7.36 -16.22
N ASP A 541 -26.77 8.23 -16.15
CA ASP A 541 -26.23 8.96 -17.29
C ASP A 541 -25.17 8.15 -18.08
N TYR A 542 -24.36 7.33 -17.41
CA TYR A 542 -23.14 6.71 -17.98
C TYR A 542 -22.94 5.23 -17.63
N GLY A 543 -23.91 4.53 -17.02
CA GLY A 543 -23.70 3.19 -16.45
C GLY A 543 -23.13 2.14 -17.41
N SER A 544 -23.47 2.18 -18.70
CA SER A 544 -22.91 1.30 -19.73
C SER A 544 -21.44 1.60 -20.07
N LEU A 545 -20.88 2.72 -19.61
CA LEU A 545 -19.49 3.14 -19.79
C LEU A 545 -18.60 2.78 -18.58
N SER A 546 -19.20 2.23 -17.53
CA SER A 546 -18.56 1.81 -16.27
C SER A 546 -18.49 0.27 -16.12
N ASP A 547 -19.13 -0.47 -17.02
CA ASP A 547 -19.01 -1.93 -17.12
C ASP A 547 -17.98 -2.29 -18.22
N TYR A 548 -16.87 -2.87 -17.80
CA TYR A 548 -15.75 -3.25 -18.67
C TYR A 548 -15.92 -4.70 -19.14
N HIS A 549 -16.70 -4.90 -20.21
CA HIS A 549 -16.83 -6.18 -20.90
C HIS A 549 -15.54 -6.54 -21.65
N LEU A 550 -14.93 -7.69 -21.38
CA LEU A 550 -13.70 -8.15 -22.03
C LEU A 550 -13.99 -9.33 -22.95
N GLY A 551 -13.55 -9.23 -24.20
CA GLY A 551 -13.59 -10.29 -25.18
C GLY A 551 -12.51 -11.36 -24.95
N ASP A 552 -12.30 -12.20 -25.96
CA ASP A 552 -11.25 -13.21 -25.97
C ASP A 552 -9.88 -12.56 -26.23
N GLY A 553 -8.86 -12.92 -25.45
CA GLY A 553 -7.53 -12.28 -25.48
C GLY A 553 -7.49 -10.83 -24.96
N GLU A 554 -8.53 -10.35 -24.30
CA GLU A 554 -8.62 -8.97 -23.79
C GLU A 554 -8.44 -8.87 -22.27
N TYR A 555 -7.67 -7.87 -21.84
CA TYR A 555 -7.28 -7.66 -20.45
C TYR A 555 -7.55 -6.21 -20.00
N LEU A 556 -7.87 -6.03 -18.72
CA LEU A 556 -8.03 -4.71 -18.09
C LEU A 556 -6.87 -4.40 -17.16
N MET A 557 -6.29 -3.21 -17.28
CA MET A 557 -5.01 -2.84 -16.65
C MET A 557 -5.15 -1.52 -15.88
N PHE A 558 -5.00 -1.55 -14.55
CA PHE A 558 -5.14 -0.36 -13.68
C PHE A 558 -3.84 0.06 -12.99
N GLY A 559 -3.72 1.35 -12.65
CA GLY A 559 -2.69 1.86 -11.74
C GLY A 559 -3.11 1.73 -10.28
N ASP A 560 -2.14 1.52 -9.38
CA ASP A 560 -2.43 1.15 -7.98
C ASP A 560 -3.19 2.21 -7.17
N ASN A 561 -2.88 3.51 -7.23
CA ASN A 561 -3.68 4.51 -6.47
C ASN A 561 -3.62 5.94 -7.08
N SER A 562 -3.65 6.08 -8.40
CA SER A 562 -3.59 7.41 -9.05
C SER A 562 -4.73 7.64 -10.06
N PRO A 563 -5.58 8.68 -9.88
CA PRO A 563 -6.58 9.08 -10.87
C PRO A 563 -5.93 9.64 -12.15
N ALA A 564 -4.69 10.13 -12.06
CA ALA A 564 -3.90 10.60 -13.19
C ALA A 564 -3.10 9.49 -13.90
N SER A 565 -3.40 8.21 -13.62
CA SER A 565 -2.59 7.07 -14.05
C SER A 565 -2.60 6.80 -15.57
N LYS A 566 -3.54 7.35 -16.34
CA LYS A 566 -3.78 7.03 -17.76
C LYS A 566 -3.79 5.52 -18.02
N ASP A 567 -4.59 4.79 -17.26
CA ASP A 567 -4.74 3.35 -17.39
C ASP A 567 -5.96 2.98 -18.24
N SER A 568 -6.39 1.71 -18.25
CA SER A 568 -7.51 1.21 -19.06
C SER A 568 -8.79 2.06 -18.97
N ARG A 569 -9.03 2.74 -17.85
CA ARG A 569 -10.17 3.65 -17.66
C ARG A 569 -10.16 4.86 -18.60
N LEU A 570 -8.96 5.33 -18.97
CA LEU A 570 -8.69 6.64 -19.54
C LEU A 570 -7.95 6.61 -20.89
N PHE A 571 -7.87 5.45 -21.57
CA PHE A 571 -7.36 5.38 -22.95
C PHE A 571 -8.28 6.15 -23.93
N ASP A 572 -7.69 6.98 -24.78
CA ASP A 572 -8.38 7.92 -25.65
C ASP A 572 -8.64 7.42 -27.09
N TYR A 573 -9.47 8.17 -27.81
CA TYR A 573 -9.97 7.83 -29.15
C TYR A 573 -9.03 8.27 -30.30
N PHE A 574 -8.18 9.28 -30.09
CA PHE A 574 -7.40 9.90 -31.17
C PHE A 574 -6.24 9.02 -31.64
N SER A 575 -5.75 8.17 -30.76
CA SER A 575 -4.67 7.22 -31.01
C SER A 575 -5.09 5.96 -31.79
N ARG A 576 -6.38 5.58 -31.76
CA ARG A 576 -6.93 4.38 -32.43
C ARG A 576 -7.99 4.69 -33.51
N PRO A 577 -7.63 5.26 -34.67
CA PRO A 577 -8.58 5.54 -35.73
C PRO A 577 -8.78 4.35 -36.68
N MET A 578 -9.59 3.34 -36.32
CA MET A 578 -10.14 2.40 -37.32
C MET A 578 -11.39 1.59 -36.91
N ASN A 579 -12.42 1.66 -37.76
CA ASN A 579 -13.37 0.57 -38.08
C ASN A 579 -14.22 -0.07 -36.96
N GLY A 580 -15.13 0.72 -36.38
CA GLY A 580 -16.54 0.29 -36.29
C GLY A 580 -16.98 -0.56 -35.08
N HIS A 581 -16.10 -0.90 -34.15
CA HIS A 581 -16.50 -1.44 -32.85
C HIS A 581 -15.96 -0.55 -31.72
N TYR A 582 -16.87 0.20 -31.09
CA TYR A 582 -16.60 1.10 -29.95
C TYR A 582 -16.49 0.36 -28.61
N ALA A 583 -16.94 -0.90 -28.56
CA ALA A 583 -16.73 -1.78 -27.42
C ALA A 583 -15.24 -2.05 -27.22
N HIS A 584 -14.82 -2.28 -25.97
CA HIS A 584 -13.47 -2.73 -25.61
C HIS A 584 -12.31 -1.71 -25.79
N ARG A 585 -12.56 -0.39 -25.87
CA ARG A 585 -11.46 0.62 -25.94
C ARG A 585 -10.43 0.52 -24.79
N TYR A 586 -10.90 0.07 -23.64
CA TYR A 586 -10.15 -0.09 -22.39
C TYR A 586 -9.29 -1.35 -22.37
N ALA A 587 -9.52 -2.28 -23.30
CA ALA A 587 -8.83 -3.55 -23.36
C ALA A 587 -7.39 -3.41 -23.90
N VAL A 588 -6.46 -4.01 -23.16
CA VAL A 588 -5.13 -4.37 -23.65
C VAL A 588 -5.25 -5.76 -24.29
N GLN A 589 -4.77 -5.89 -25.52
CA GLN A 589 -4.82 -7.15 -26.26
C GLN A 589 -3.63 -8.05 -25.84
N GLU A 590 -3.82 -9.37 -25.84
CA GLU A 590 -2.79 -10.35 -25.46
C GLU A 590 -1.45 -10.13 -26.19
N GLN A 591 -1.49 -9.81 -27.48
CA GLN A 591 -0.33 -9.53 -28.33
C GLN A 591 0.49 -8.27 -27.93
N ASP A 592 -0.08 -7.40 -27.11
CA ASP A 592 0.58 -6.18 -26.60
C ASP A 592 1.24 -6.41 -25.24
N LEU A 593 0.95 -7.53 -24.56
CA LEU A 593 1.61 -7.95 -23.33
C LEU A 593 3.08 -8.33 -23.61
N ILE A 594 3.99 -7.88 -22.74
CA ILE A 594 5.44 -8.11 -22.86
C ILE A 594 5.92 -9.10 -21.79
N GLY A 595 5.39 -9.00 -20.57
CA GLY A 595 5.81 -9.85 -19.46
C GLY A 595 5.42 -9.35 -18.07
N GLU A 596 5.62 -10.21 -17.08
CA GLU A 596 5.34 -9.98 -15.65
C GLU A 596 6.55 -9.33 -14.96
N ALA A 597 6.33 -8.28 -14.18
CA ALA A 597 7.37 -7.63 -13.38
C ALA A 597 7.63 -8.44 -12.10
N LEU A 598 8.79 -9.10 -12.00
CA LEU A 598 9.12 -10.02 -10.90
C LEU A 598 9.78 -9.35 -9.69
N PHE A 599 10.71 -8.41 -9.92
CA PHE A 599 11.58 -7.88 -8.88
C PHE A 599 11.95 -6.42 -9.12
N ILE A 600 12.01 -5.63 -8.05
CA ILE A 600 12.81 -4.40 -8.03
C ILE A 600 14.27 -4.83 -7.85
N PHE A 601 15.01 -4.96 -8.95
CA PHE A 601 16.37 -5.51 -8.92
C PHE A 601 17.45 -4.44 -8.70
N TRP A 602 17.15 -3.17 -9.01
CA TRP A 602 18.09 -2.06 -8.81
C TRP A 602 17.33 -0.73 -8.58
N PRO A 603 17.01 -0.40 -7.32
CA PRO A 603 16.26 0.80 -6.97
C PRO A 603 17.06 2.07 -7.27
N HIS A 604 16.48 3.22 -6.93
CA HIS A 604 17.19 4.49 -7.04
C HIS A 604 18.47 4.50 -6.16
N GLY A 605 19.40 5.37 -6.51
CA GLY A 605 20.65 5.54 -5.77
C GLY A 605 20.51 6.64 -4.73
N ILE A 606 20.80 6.34 -3.45
CA ILE A 606 20.90 7.33 -2.38
C ILE A 606 22.30 7.97 -2.48
N PRO A 607 22.41 9.29 -2.74
CA PRO A 607 23.69 9.95 -2.78
C PRO A 607 24.37 9.95 -1.40
N PHE A 608 25.69 9.97 -1.41
CA PHE A 608 26.48 10.18 -0.20
C PHE A 608 27.66 11.08 -0.52
N LEU A 609 28.25 11.72 0.50
CA LEU A 609 29.09 12.93 0.38
C LEU A 609 28.31 14.20 0.02
N ASN A 610 28.99 15.35 0.07
CA ASN A 610 28.42 16.68 -0.16
C ASN A 610 27.14 16.95 0.65
N GLY A 611 27.19 16.68 1.97
CA GLY A 611 26.03 16.83 2.87
C GLY A 611 24.92 15.78 2.71
N GLY A 612 25.13 14.73 1.90
CA GLY A 612 24.09 13.75 1.55
C GLY A 612 23.54 13.95 0.13
N GLU A 613 23.84 15.08 -0.51
CA GLU A 613 23.33 15.40 -1.84
C GLU A 613 24.13 14.76 -2.99
N GLY A 614 25.38 14.35 -2.72
CA GLY A 614 26.35 13.99 -3.76
C GLY A 614 26.69 15.16 -4.68
N PHE A 615 27.40 14.89 -5.78
CA PHE A 615 27.78 15.88 -6.79
C PHE A 615 26.95 15.71 -8.06
N THR A 616 26.31 16.79 -8.51
CA THR A 616 25.51 16.83 -9.73
C THR A 616 26.41 16.78 -10.98
N LEU A 617 26.36 15.66 -11.71
CA LEU A 617 27.12 15.46 -12.95
C LEU A 617 26.47 16.18 -14.14
N THR A 618 25.15 16.07 -14.25
CA THR A 618 24.33 16.62 -15.33
C THR A 618 23.07 17.25 -14.76
N LYS A 619 22.50 18.19 -15.50
CA LYS A 619 21.30 18.94 -15.12
C LYS A 619 20.30 18.89 -16.27
N HIS A 620 19.01 19.01 -15.95
CA HIS A 620 17.97 19.15 -16.97
C HIS A 620 18.07 20.49 -17.69
N THR A 621 17.34 20.63 -18.80
CA THR A 621 17.12 21.92 -19.46
C THR A 621 15.78 22.51 -19.03
N VAL A 622 15.62 23.82 -19.15
CA VAL A 622 14.38 24.55 -18.91
C VAL A 622 14.10 25.46 -20.10
N GLN A 623 12.83 25.58 -20.50
CA GLN A 623 12.42 26.49 -21.55
C GLN A 623 12.42 27.94 -21.03
N THR A 624 13.16 28.82 -21.70
CA THR A 624 13.20 30.26 -21.39
C THR A 624 12.69 31.08 -22.57
N ARG A 625 12.57 32.40 -22.40
CA ARG A 625 12.21 33.33 -23.49
C ARG A 625 13.23 33.33 -24.64
N ASP A 626 14.49 33.04 -24.35
CA ASP A 626 15.60 33.04 -25.30
C ASP A 626 15.94 31.64 -25.84
N GLY A 627 15.14 30.62 -25.49
CA GLY A 627 15.35 29.21 -25.89
C GLY A 627 15.61 28.28 -24.71
N LEU A 628 16.14 27.10 -24.99
CA LEU A 628 16.50 26.11 -23.96
C LEU A 628 17.76 26.54 -23.20
N ALA A 629 17.64 26.68 -21.88
CA ALA A 629 18.76 26.95 -20.98
C ALA A 629 19.03 25.73 -20.08
N ARG A 630 20.24 25.64 -19.51
CA ARG A 630 20.56 24.63 -18.49
C ARG A 630 19.91 25.04 -17.17
N SER A 631 19.07 24.18 -16.59
CA SER A 631 18.46 24.41 -15.28
C SER A 631 19.49 24.24 -14.15
N ASP A 632 19.10 24.63 -12.93
CA ASP A 632 19.79 24.29 -11.68
C ASP A 632 19.55 22.82 -11.25
N TYR A 633 18.44 22.25 -11.73
CA TYR A 633 17.83 21.00 -11.30
C TYR A 633 18.60 19.73 -11.78
N PRO A 634 18.96 18.81 -10.88
CA PRO A 634 19.87 17.70 -11.16
C PRO A 634 19.21 16.53 -11.92
N MET A 635 19.96 15.96 -12.87
CA MET A 635 19.57 14.76 -13.63
C MET A 635 20.27 13.50 -13.09
N TYR A 636 21.57 13.60 -12.80
CA TYR A 636 22.37 12.53 -12.19
C TYR A 636 23.29 13.10 -11.09
N ARG A 637 23.31 12.41 -9.93
CA ARG A 637 24.14 12.71 -8.75
C ARG A 637 25.12 11.54 -8.51
N PHE A 638 26.34 11.83 -8.05
CA PHE A 638 27.37 10.83 -7.73
C PHE A 638 28.31 11.33 -6.61
N PRO A 639 28.84 10.47 -5.71
CA PRO A 639 28.57 9.03 -5.61
C PRO A 639 27.23 8.74 -4.95
N PHE A 640 26.71 7.54 -5.20
CA PHE A 640 25.50 7.00 -4.59
C PHE A 640 25.71 5.52 -4.24
N TYR A 641 24.95 5.01 -3.27
CA TYR A 641 24.79 3.58 -3.04
C TYR A 641 23.35 3.17 -3.42
N PRO A 642 23.11 1.91 -3.85
CA PRO A 642 21.74 1.45 -4.14
C PRO A 642 20.88 1.44 -2.89
N ASN A 643 19.61 1.87 -2.99
CA ASN A 643 18.67 1.81 -1.87
C ASN A 643 18.21 0.36 -1.59
N PHE A 644 19.07 -0.47 -1.00
CA PHE A 644 18.86 -1.91 -0.89
C PHE A 644 17.54 -2.33 -0.18
N SER A 645 16.94 -1.50 0.67
CA SER A 645 15.65 -1.80 1.30
C SER A 645 14.47 -1.84 0.31
N ARG A 646 14.58 -1.14 -0.83
CA ARG A 646 13.61 -1.22 -1.94
C ARG A 646 13.76 -2.48 -2.80
N MET A 647 14.83 -3.29 -2.62
CA MET A 647 15.00 -4.53 -3.40
C MET A 647 14.10 -5.64 -2.86
N LYS A 648 12.90 -5.77 -3.44
CA LYS A 648 11.94 -6.83 -3.12
C LYS A 648 11.39 -7.54 -4.35
N LYS A 649 10.84 -8.75 -4.13
CA LYS A 649 9.92 -9.37 -5.09
C LYS A 649 8.71 -8.43 -5.23
N ILE A 650 8.25 -8.24 -6.46
CA ILE A 650 6.97 -7.59 -6.72
C ILE A 650 5.91 -8.65 -6.47
N ARG A 651 4.90 -8.30 -5.66
CA ARG A 651 3.71 -9.12 -5.45
C ARG A 651 2.58 -8.59 -6.32
#